data_AF-A0A7V8YCZ4-F1
#
_entry.id   AF-A0A7V8YCZ4-F1
#
_cell.length_a   1.000
_cell.length_b   1.000
_cell.length_c   1.000
_cell.angle_alpha   90.00
_cell.angle_beta   90.00
_cell.angle_gamma   90.00
#
_symmetry.space_group_name_H-M   'P 1'
#
loop_
_entity.id
_entity.type
_entity.pdbx_description
1 polymer ?
#
loop_
_entity_poly.entity_id
_entity_poly.type
_entity_poly.pdbx_seq_one_letter_code
_entity_poly.pdbx_strand_id
1 'polypeptide(L)'
;MIVLAGGPARSAFRLARLAERVRSVAPRAGDLSASWVHLVDADPLARNAHAILERLLDYEAEAPPDALPRVDLLVVPRLGTISPWSSRATDIARNCGVPVRRIERGTAWSISGTWTDAERAAAAAFLHDRMTEALLPLDRAAELFAAGTPRPLRHIPVADLENANRELGLALAPDEIGYLLEAFRSLGRDPTDVELTMFAQANSEHCRHKIFNATWTVDGVDQPMTLFGMIRHTHAASPGAVLSAYTDNAAVVHGAEVERWLADPGDRVFRRTSEPAHLLLKVETHNHPTGISPHPGAATGAGGEIRDEGATGRGGKPRAGLAGFHVSDLQLPGAPRPWEVPIGRSPRMASALEIMIDGPLGAAAFNNEFGRPNLCGYFRSWTAVVEGEVRGFHKPVMLAGGYGHVRPGHVMKADVPVGSKLVVLGGPALLIGLGGGAASSVGTGDLATADLDFASVQRANAEMERRCQEVIDGCIAAGDRNPIRSIHDVGAGGLSNALPEIVHGAGRGGRFELRDIPTDEPGMSPVELWCNEAQERYVLAIAAEDLPAFAALCERERAPWAVVGEALEAPHLALTDRLLGDPPIDLPTDVILGKPPRQHRDVTRAAPVDAGGPPTGDLRTIARHILQLPTVGSKEFLLTIGDRSITGTVARDQMVGRWQIPVADVAVTTTDLVGNRGEAMAVGERPPVAILDAAASARLA
;
A
#
# COMPACT_ATOMS: atom_id res chain seq x y z
N MET A 1 23.15 -18.12 15.16
CA MET A 1 21.77 -17.77 15.53
C MET A 1 21.57 -18.02 17.01
N ILE A 2 21.04 -17.03 17.73
CA ILE A 2 20.60 -17.13 19.13
C ILE A 2 19.09 -17.33 19.13
N VAL A 3 18.56 -18.18 20.02
CA VAL A 3 17.13 -18.42 20.20
C VAL A 3 16.75 -18.06 21.62
N LEU A 4 15.78 -17.17 21.78
CA LEU A 4 15.31 -16.69 23.08
C LEU A 4 13.80 -16.95 23.22
N ALA A 5 13.38 -17.48 24.36
CA ALA A 5 11.96 -17.64 24.67
C ALA A 5 11.33 -16.26 24.91
N GLY A 6 10.07 -16.11 24.54
CA GLY A 6 9.23 -14.96 24.90
C GLY A 6 8.01 -15.39 25.70
N GLY A 7 7.24 -14.40 26.15
CA GLY A 7 5.98 -14.61 26.87
C GLY A 7 4.87 -15.24 26.01
N PRO A 8 3.65 -15.40 26.57
CA PRO A 8 2.50 -15.96 25.87
C PRO A 8 2.12 -15.16 24.62
N ALA A 9 1.95 -15.84 23.48
CA ALA A 9 1.62 -15.20 22.20
C ALA A 9 0.12 -14.97 21.99
N ARG A 10 -0.75 -15.56 22.81
CA ARG A 10 -2.21 -15.51 22.68
C ARG A 10 -2.89 -15.51 24.05
N SER A 11 -3.89 -14.64 24.21
CA SER A 11 -4.78 -14.65 25.39
C SER A 11 -5.58 -15.96 25.51
N ALA A 12 -5.99 -16.32 26.73
CA ALA A 12 -6.80 -17.51 27.02
C ALA A 12 -8.07 -17.65 26.14
N PHE A 13 -8.82 -16.56 25.93
CA PHE A 13 -10.01 -16.59 25.06
C PHE A 13 -9.69 -16.96 23.60
N ARG A 14 -8.59 -16.41 23.03
CA ARG A 14 -8.14 -16.75 21.66
C ARG A 14 -7.72 -18.21 21.57
N LEU A 15 -6.99 -18.72 22.58
CA LEU A 15 -6.60 -20.13 22.65
C LEU A 15 -7.82 -21.06 22.71
N ALA A 16 -8.82 -20.73 23.54
CA ALA A 16 -10.05 -21.53 23.64
C ALA A 16 -10.81 -21.62 22.30
N ARG A 17 -10.96 -20.49 21.60
CA ARG A 17 -11.60 -20.44 20.28
C ARG A 17 -10.82 -21.21 19.21
N LEU A 18 -9.49 -21.11 19.23
CA LEU A 18 -8.64 -21.89 18.32
C LEU A 18 -8.70 -23.39 18.64
N ALA A 19 -8.71 -23.77 19.91
CA ALA A 19 -8.82 -25.16 20.34
C ALA A 19 -10.13 -25.79 19.87
N GLU A 20 -11.24 -25.04 19.87
CA GLU A 20 -12.52 -25.51 19.31
C GLU A 20 -12.42 -25.80 17.80
N ARG A 21 -11.85 -24.89 17.01
CA ARG A 21 -11.64 -25.07 15.56
C ARG A 21 -10.69 -26.23 15.27
N VAL A 22 -9.61 -26.34 16.03
CA VAL A 22 -8.64 -27.41 15.91
C VAL A 22 -9.29 -28.77 16.24
N ARG A 23 -10.12 -28.84 17.28
CA ARG A 23 -10.87 -30.06 17.63
C ARG A 23 -11.86 -30.51 16.56
N SER A 24 -12.32 -29.62 15.67
CA SER A 24 -13.20 -30.01 14.57
C SER A 24 -12.51 -30.84 13.48
N VAL A 25 -11.17 -30.78 13.39
CA VAL A 25 -10.36 -31.57 12.45
C VAL A 25 -9.46 -32.59 13.14
N ALA A 26 -9.19 -32.40 14.43
CA ALA A 26 -8.40 -33.28 15.28
C ALA A 26 -9.12 -33.51 16.63
N PRO A 27 -10.10 -34.44 16.71
CA PRO A 27 -10.97 -34.57 17.88
C PRO A 27 -10.24 -34.95 19.19
N ARG A 28 -9.06 -35.57 19.09
CA ARG A 28 -8.21 -35.96 20.24
C ARG A 28 -7.20 -34.88 20.66
N ALA A 29 -7.31 -33.69 20.08
CA ALA A 29 -6.56 -32.50 20.45
C ALA A 29 -6.85 -32.09 21.90
N GLY A 30 -5.79 -31.99 22.70
CA GLY A 30 -5.86 -31.42 24.05
C GLY A 30 -5.81 -29.89 24.03
N ASP A 31 -5.31 -29.32 25.12
CA ASP A 31 -5.08 -27.89 25.25
C ASP A 31 -3.98 -27.39 24.32
N LEU A 32 -4.18 -26.15 23.84
CA LEU A 32 -3.23 -25.38 23.04
C LEU A 32 -2.56 -24.32 23.91
N SER A 33 -1.25 -24.18 23.75
CA SER A 33 -0.49 -23.04 24.25
C SER A 33 0.36 -22.46 23.12
N ALA A 34 0.64 -21.16 23.21
CA ALA A 34 1.43 -20.45 22.22
C ALA A 34 2.34 -19.46 22.96
N SER A 35 3.63 -19.51 22.66
CA SER A 35 4.63 -18.57 23.19
C SER A 35 5.37 -17.92 22.04
N TRP A 36 5.82 -16.68 22.25
CA TRP A 36 6.76 -16.08 21.32
C TRP A 36 8.10 -16.81 21.37
N VAL A 37 8.77 -16.88 20.24
CA VAL A 37 10.19 -17.22 20.16
C VAL A 37 10.88 -16.14 19.34
N HIS A 38 12.02 -15.67 19.83
CA HIS A 38 12.84 -14.67 19.17
C HIS A 38 14.07 -15.35 18.58
N LEU A 39 14.29 -15.12 17.29
CA LEU A 39 15.36 -15.70 16.49
C LEU A 39 16.31 -14.57 16.12
N VAL A 40 17.56 -14.65 16.54
CA VAL A 40 18.52 -13.54 16.39
C VAL A 40 19.72 -13.99 15.57
N ASP A 41 19.93 -13.32 14.44
CA ASP A 41 21.17 -13.43 13.68
C ASP A 41 22.17 -12.37 14.14
N ALA A 42 23.24 -12.85 14.77
CA ALA A 42 24.34 -12.06 15.29
C ALA A 42 25.58 -12.94 15.38
N ASP A 43 26.75 -12.30 15.32
CA ASP A 43 28.00 -12.89 15.80
C ASP A 43 27.95 -13.08 17.32
N PRO A 44 28.89 -13.86 17.91
CA PRO A 44 28.97 -14.00 19.36
C PRO A 44 28.97 -12.64 20.07
N LEU A 45 27.94 -12.40 20.88
CA LEU A 45 27.74 -11.13 21.58
C LEU A 45 28.55 -11.10 22.88
N ALA A 46 29.08 -9.92 23.21
CA ALA A 46 29.64 -9.67 24.53
C ALA A 46 28.54 -9.78 25.61
N ARG A 47 28.92 -10.13 26.84
CA ARG A 47 27.97 -10.40 27.94
C ARG A 47 26.99 -9.25 28.19
N ASN A 48 27.46 -8.02 28.10
CA ASN A 48 26.62 -6.82 28.25
C ASN A 48 25.61 -6.67 27.11
N ALA A 49 26.04 -6.86 25.85
CA ALA A 49 25.16 -6.80 24.68
C ALA A 49 24.11 -7.91 24.72
N HIS A 50 24.48 -9.11 25.17
CA HIS A 50 23.55 -10.21 25.38
C HIS A 50 22.49 -9.89 26.46
N ALA A 51 22.89 -9.34 27.60
CA ALA A 51 21.96 -8.97 28.67
C ALA A 51 20.99 -7.85 28.24
N ILE A 52 21.45 -6.89 27.42
CA ILE A 52 20.58 -5.86 26.83
C ILE A 52 19.58 -6.52 25.88
N LEU A 53 20.03 -7.43 25.02
CA LEU A 53 19.17 -8.15 24.08
C LEU A 53 18.06 -8.95 24.80
N GLU A 54 18.40 -9.69 25.86
CA GLU A 54 17.42 -10.42 26.68
C GLU A 54 16.37 -9.48 27.26
N ARG A 55 16.79 -8.33 27.81
CA ARG A 55 15.88 -7.34 28.38
C ARG A 55 15.01 -6.66 27.33
N LEU A 56 15.51 -6.44 26.11
CA LEU A 56 14.73 -5.86 25.02
C LEU A 56 13.62 -6.80 24.54
N LEU A 57 13.82 -8.11 24.65
CA LEU A 57 12.90 -9.14 24.17
C LEU A 57 11.95 -9.67 25.28
N ASP A 58 12.01 -9.06 26.46
CA ASP A 58 11.11 -9.27 27.60
C ASP A 58 10.12 -8.09 27.71
N TYR A 59 9.05 -8.12 26.91
CA TYR A 59 8.08 -7.02 26.77
C TYR A 59 6.63 -7.42 27.03
N GLU A 60 6.37 -8.66 27.44
CA GLU A 60 5.02 -9.15 27.73
C GLU A 60 4.67 -9.02 29.22
N ALA A 61 3.37 -8.99 29.54
CA ALA A 61 2.91 -8.83 30.93
C ALA A 61 3.26 -10.02 31.83
N GLU A 62 3.51 -11.20 31.23
CA GLU A 62 3.96 -12.40 31.91
C GLU A 62 5.41 -12.69 31.52
N ALA A 63 6.26 -12.94 32.51
CA ALA A 63 7.67 -13.21 32.30
C ALA A 63 7.89 -14.43 31.39
N PRO A 64 8.91 -14.41 30.51
CA PRO A 64 9.24 -15.56 29.69
C PRO A 64 9.65 -16.75 30.56
N PRO A 65 9.41 -17.99 30.10
CA PRO A 65 9.89 -19.18 30.80
C PRO A 65 11.42 -19.25 30.78
N ASP A 66 12.03 -19.81 31.85
CA ASP A 66 13.49 -20.00 31.97
C ASP A 66 14.10 -20.87 30.86
N ALA A 67 13.28 -21.64 30.15
CA ALA A 67 13.67 -22.49 29.03
C ALA A 67 12.63 -22.40 27.90
N LEU A 68 13.06 -22.70 26.66
CA LEU A 68 12.14 -22.81 25.54
C LEU A 68 11.05 -23.85 25.84
N PRO A 69 9.76 -23.52 25.62
CA PRO A 69 8.68 -24.49 25.78
C PRO A 69 8.84 -25.61 24.75
N ARG A 70 8.13 -26.74 24.97
CA ARG A 70 8.02 -27.79 23.96
C ARG A 70 7.43 -27.21 22.67
N VAL A 71 8.20 -27.23 21.59
CA VAL A 71 7.78 -26.68 20.28
C VAL A 71 7.26 -27.83 19.41
N ASP A 72 5.94 -27.93 19.28
CA ASP A 72 5.30 -28.88 18.37
C ASP A 72 5.23 -28.33 16.94
N LEU A 73 4.89 -27.05 16.83
CA LEU A 73 4.83 -26.32 15.57
C LEU A 73 5.44 -24.94 15.80
N LEU A 74 6.41 -24.57 15.00
CA LEU A 74 6.92 -23.21 14.96
C LEU A 74 6.39 -22.52 13.71
N VAL A 75 5.63 -21.45 13.94
CA VAL A 75 5.11 -20.56 12.90
C VAL A 75 6.04 -19.35 12.82
N VAL A 76 6.57 -19.08 11.64
CA VAL A 76 7.48 -17.96 11.35
C VAL A 76 7.01 -17.23 10.09
N PRO A 77 7.50 -16.01 9.80
CA PRO A 77 7.32 -15.42 8.48
C PRO A 77 7.82 -16.38 7.39
N ARG A 78 7.23 -16.30 6.19
CA ARG A 78 7.68 -17.12 5.06
C ARG A 78 9.16 -16.90 4.79
N LEU A 79 9.87 -17.97 4.43
CA LEU A 79 11.27 -17.87 4.02
C LEU A 79 11.39 -16.91 2.83
N GLY A 80 12.41 -16.06 2.87
CA GLY A 80 12.59 -14.97 1.90
C GLY A 80 11.83 -13.68 2.24
N THR A 81 11.00 -13.65 3.29
CA THR A 81 10.33 -12.42 3.74
C THR A 81 10.92 -11.89 5.04
N ILE A 82 10.70 -10.60 5.30
CA ILE A 82 11.13 -9.92 6.53
C ILE A 82 9.92 -9.24 7.16
N SER A 83 9.57 -9.58 8.40
CA SER A 83 8.39 -8.97 9.03
C SER A 83 8.63 -7.47 9.33
N PRO A 84 7.57 -6.62 9.36
CA PRO A 84 7.70 -5.25 9.88
C PRO A 84 8.20 -5.20 11.32
N TRP A 85 7.83 -6.21 12.12
CA TRP A 85 8.34 -6.38 13.48
C TRP A 85 9.86 -6.56 13.48
N SER A 86 10.40 -7.36 12.56
CA SER A 86 11.84 -7.60 12.42
C SER A 86 12.63 -6.34 12.12
N SER A 87 12.15 -5.50 11.17
CA SER A 87 12.78 -4.21 10.88
C SER A 87 12.87 -3.33 12.13
N ARG A 88 11.75 -3.16 12.87
CA ARG A 88 11.71 -2.30 14.07
C ARG A 88 12.51 -2.89 15.23
N ALA A 89 12.41 -4.19 15.49
CA ALA A 89 13.15 -4.86 16.56
C ALA A 89 14.67 -4.78 16.31
N THR A 90 15.08 -4.96 15.07
CA THR A 90 16.48 -4.83 14.65
C THR A 90 16.96 -3.38 14.83
N ASP A 91 16.17 -2.38 14.44
CA ASP A 91 16.48 -0.96 14.66
C ASP A 91 16.61 -0.62 16.15
N ILE A 92 15.69 -1.10 17.00
CA ILE A 92 15.73 -0.90 18.45
C ILE A 92 17.03 -1.48 19.04
N ALA A 93 17.38 -2.71 18.68
CA ALA A 93 18.57 -3.38 19.19
C ALA A 93 19.86 -2.64 18.78
N ARG A 94 19.96 -2.22 17.52
CA ARG A 94 21.10 -1.43 17.02
C ARG A 94 21.19 -0.07 17.72
N ASN A 95 20.07 0.61 17.94
CA ASN A 95 20.03 1.89 18.69
C ASN A 95 20.41 1.73 20.17
N CYS A 96 20.24 0.54 20.73
CA CYS A 96 20.71 0.18 22.07
C CYS A 96 22.17 -0.31 22.10
N GLY A 97 22.90 -0.24 20.98
CA GLY A 97 24.29 -0.66 20.88
C GLY A 97 24.50 -2.18 20.83
N VAL A 98 23.47 -2.96 20.50
CA VAL A 98 23.57 -4.41 20.33
C VAL A 98 23.85 -4.71 18.84
N PRO A 99 25.01 -5.30 18.51
CA PRO A 99 25.40 -5.55 17.12
C PRO A 99 24.70 -6.79 16.55
N VAL A 100 23.43 -6.64 16.19
CA VAL A 100 22.63 -7.68 15.51
C VAL A 100 22.56 -7.43 14.01
N ARG A 101 22.62 -8.51 13.22
CA ARG A 101 22.31 -8.46 11.79
C ARG A 101 20.81 -8.34 11.59
N ARG A 102 20.03 -9.23 12.23
CA ARG A 102 18.57 -9.21 12.16
C ARG A 102 17.93 -9.95 13.34
N ILE A 103 16.78 -9.48 13.79
CA ILE A 103 15.94 -10.13 14.82
C ILE A 103 14.61 -10.48 14.18
N GLU A 104 14.15 -11.73 14.30
CA GLU A 104 12.83 -12.16 13.84
C GLU A 104 12.03 -12.80 14.99
N ARG A 105 10.70 -12.80 14.88
CA ARG A 105 9.79 -13.41 15.85
C ARG A 105 8.96 -14.51 15.22
N GLY A 106 8.87 -15.64 15.91
CA GLY A 106 7.95 -16.73 15.60
C GLY A 106 6.98 -16.99 16.74
N THR A 107 5.97 -17.82 16.46
CA THR A 107 5.06 -18.39 17.46
C THR A 107 5.37 -19.87 17.62
N ALA A 108 5.83 -20.27 18.81
CA ALA A 108 5.98 -21.67 19.19
C ALA A 108 4.66 -22.17 19.78
N TRP A 109 4.02 -23.10 19.09
CA TRP A 109 2.83 -23.79 19.57
C TRP A 109 3.23 -25.05 20.32
N SER A 110 2.66 -25.24 21.51
CA SER A 110 2.60 -26.53 22.16
C SER A 110 1.19 -27.05 22.21
N ILE A 111 1.05 -28.32 21.82
CA ILE A 111 -0.21 -28.99 21.58
C ILE A 111 -0.19 -30.30 22.36
N SER A 112 -1.10 -30.42 23.33
CA SER A 112 -1.26 -31.65 24.10
C SER A 112 -2.21 -32.65 23.43
N GLY A 113 -2.23 -33.89 23.93
CA GLY A 113 -3.04 -34.99 23.38
C GLY A 113 -2.31 -35.85 22.35
N THR A 114 -3.05 -36.73 21.68
CA THR A 114 -2.49 -37.70 20.70
C THR A 114 -3.04 -37.43 19.31
N TRP A 115 -2.14 -37.35 18.33
CA TRP A 115 -2.46 -36.91 16.97
C TRP A 115 -1.70 -37.72 15.93
N THR A 116 -2.35 -37.96 14.81
CA THR A 116 -1.71 -38.40 13.56
C THR A 116 -1.04 -37.22 12.85
N ASP A 117 -0.15 -37.51 11.90
CA ASP A 117 0.47 -36.46 11.08
C ASP A 117 -0.55 -35.71 10.21
N ALA A 118 -1.59 -36.39 9.74
CA ALA A 118 -2.67 -35.78 8.97
C ALA A 118 -3.48 -34.77 9.80
N GLU A 119 -3.81 -35.12 11.05
CA GLU A 119 -4.50 -34.21 11.98
C GLU A 119 -3.64 -32.99 12.32
N ARG A 120 -2.33 -33.18 12.51
CA ARG A 120 -1.38 -32.06 12.72
C ARG A 120 -1.35 -31.11 11.52
N ALA A 121 -1.26 -31.64 10.31
CA ALA A 121 -1.27 -30.84 9.09
C ALA A 121 -2.59 -30.07 8.90
N ALA A 122 -3.73 -30.71 9.17
CA ALA A 122 -5.04 -30.07 9.08
C ALA A 122 -5.22 -28.95 10.12
N ALA A 123 -4.78 -29.17 11.37
CA ALA A 123 -4.88 -28.17 12.41
C ALA A 123 -3.97 -26.96 12.16
N ALA A 124 -2.81 -27.17 11.53
CA ALA A 124 -1.89 -26.09 11.23
C ALA A 124 -2.53 -25.00 10.35
N ALA A 125 -3.50 -25.35 9.49
CA ALA A 125 -4.27 -24.37 8.70
C ALA A 125 -5.09 -23.36 9.54
N PHE A 126 -5.30 -23.63 10.84
CA PHE A 126 -5.93 -22.69 11.77
C PHE A 126 -4.94 -21.90 12.62
N LEU A 127 -3.66 -22.28 12.62
CA LEU A 127 -2.63 -21.77 13.52
C LEU A 127 -1.64 -20.81 12.84
N HIS A 128 -1.67 -20.72 11.51
CA HIS A 128 -0.87 -19.77 10.73
C HIS A 128 -1.68 -19.20 9.56
N ASP A 129 -1.27 -18.04 9.08
CA ASP A 129 -1.70 -17.50 7.79
C ASP A 129 -0.79 -18.03 6.67
N ARG A 130 -1.36 -18.84 5.77
CA ARG A 130 -0.61 -19.44 4.63
C ARG A 130 0.02 -18.41 3.69
N MET A 131 -0.53 -17.18 3.64
CA MET A 131 -0.09 -16.13 2.73
C MET A 131 1.16 -15.43 3.24
N THR A 132 1.30 -15.25 4.56
CA THR A 132 2.39 -14.48 5.18
C THR A 132 3.34 -15.32 6.05
N GLU A 133 2.89 -16.49 6.51
CA GLU A 133 3.62 -17.34 7.46
C GLU A 133 3.94 -18.72 6.86
N ALA A 134 4.91 -19.39 7.46
CA ALA A 134 5.32 -20.76 7.15
C ALA A 134 5.54 -21.56 8.44
N LEU A 135 5.45 -22.88 8.29
CA LEU A 135 5.77 -23.84 9.34
C LEU A 135 7.19 -24.33 9.16
N LEU A 136 7.99 -24.29 10.22
CA LEU A 136 9.39 -24.68 10.16
C LEU A 136 9.78 -25.42 11.44
N PRO A 137 10.50 -26.55 11.36
CA PRO A 137 11.16 -27.13 12.53
C PRO A 137 12.16 -26.13 13.17
N LEU A 138 12.27 -26.12 14.50
CA LEU A 138 13.11 -25.14 15.21
C LEU A 138 14.60 -25.25 14.83
N ASP A 139 15.10 -26.46 14.54
CA ASP A 139 16.46 -26.71 14.09
C ASP A 139 16.75 -26.14 12.69
N ARG A 140 15.70 -25.94 11.87
CA ARG A 140 15.79 -25.25 10.56
C ARG A 140 15.55 -23.74 10.64
N ALA A 141 15.26 -23.18 11.81
CA ALA A 141 14.92 -21.76 11.96
C ALA A 141 16.01 -20.79 11.45
N ALA A 142 17.27 -21.24 11.37
CA ALA A 142 18.36 -20.46 10.79
C ALA A 142 18.15 -20.13 9.29
N GLU A 143 17.33 -20.91 8.57
CA GLU A 143 17.02 -20.68 7.16
C GLU A 143 16.30 -19.35 6.90
N LEU A 144 15.64 -18.78 7.91
CA LEU A 144 15.08 -17.44 7.80
C LEU A 144 16.15 -16.43 7.39
N PHE A 145 17.38 -16.58 7.91
CA PHE A 145 18.50 -15.66 7.72
C PHE A 145 19.40 -16.01 6.54
N ALA A 146 19.01 -16.98 5.70
CA ALA A 146 19.79 -17.35 4.54
C ALA A 146 19.89 -16.17 3.56
N ALA A 147 21.09 -15.61 3.40
CA ALA A 147 21.37 -14.62 2.37
C ALA A 147 21.59 -15.35 1.03
N GLY A 148 20.75 -15.05 0.04
CA GLY A 148 20.98 -15.48 -1.34
C GLY A 148 22.10 -14.70 -2.01
N THR A 149 22.76 -15.30 -3.00
CA THR A 149 23.60 -14.57 -3.96
C THR A 149 22.70 -13.85 -4.98
N PRO A 150 23.06 -12.65 -5.45
CA PRO A 150 22.29 -11.95 -6.49
C PRO A 150 22.02 -12.85 -7.70
N ARG A 151 20.73 -12.98 -8.07
CA ARG A 151 20.33 -13.72 -9.28
C ARG A 151 20.76 -12.95 -10.55
N PRO A 152 21.08 -13.65 -11.65
CA PRO A 152 21.60 -13.01 -12.86
C PRO A 152 20.55 -12.19 -13.61
N LEU A 153 21.02 -11.23 -14.41
CA LEU A 153 20.24 -10.56 -15.46
C LEU A 153 19.85 -11.57 -16.54
N ARG A 154 18.63 -11.46 -17.10
CA ARG A 154 18.20 -12.29 -18.23
C ARG A 154 18.07 -11.44 -19.49
N HIS A 155 18.59 -11.95 -20.61
CA HIS A 155 18.31 -11.42 -21.94
C HIS A 155 17.22 -12.26 -22.59
N ILE A 156 16.25 -11.58 -23.18
CA ILE A 156 15.11 -12.21 -23.84
C ILE A 156 15.29 -12.03 -25.34
N PRO A 157 15.50 -13.12 -26.12
CA PRO A 157 15.58 -13.02 -27.56
C PRO A 157 14.38 -12.27 -28.13
N VAL A 158 14.58 -11.30 -29.02
CA VAL A 158 13.46 -10.52 -29.61
C VAL A 158 12.43 -11.44 -30.30
N ALA A 159 12.87 -12.60 -30.80
CA ALA A 159 11.98 -13.60 -31.40
C ALA A 159 11.08 -14.33 -30.39
N ASP A 160 11.37 -14.25 -29.08
CA ASP A 160 10.69 -15.00 -28.01
C ASP A 160 9.85 -14.12 -27.07
N LEU A 161 9.54 -12.88 -27.47
CA LEU A 161 8.79 -11.93 -26.64
C LEU A 161 7.39 -12.42 -26.23
N GLU A 162 6.69 -13.17 -27.09
CA GLU A 162 5.38 -13.74 -26.77
C GLU A 162 5.46 -14.77 -25.65
N ASN A 163 6.54 -15.57 -25.63
CA ASN A 163 6.76 -16.54 -24.58
C ASN A 163 7.15 -15.86 -23.27
N ALA A 164 8.05 -14.87 -23.34
CA ALA A 164 8.44 -14.06 -22.19
C ALA A 164 7.24 -13.31 -21.56
N ASN A 165 6.31 -12.80 -22.38
CA ASN A 165 5.07 -12.18 -21.90
C ASN A 165 4.25 -13.13 -21.00
N ARG A 166 4.17 -14.42 -21.38
CA ARG A 166 3.46 -15.44 -20.58
C ARG A 166 4.25 -15.86 -19.35
N GLU A 167 5.55 -16.11 -19.50
CA GLU A 167 6.42 -16.58 -18.42
C GLU A 167 6.56 -15.54 -17.30
N LEU A 168 6.79 -14.28 -17.68
CA LEU A 168 6.99 -13.16 -16.74
C LEU A 168 5.67 -12.50 -16.32
N GLY A 169 4.53 -12.91 -16.90
CA GLY A 169 3.21 -12.36 -16.56
C GLY A 169 3.05 -10.87 -16.89
N LEU A 170 3.63 -10.41 -18.00
CA LEU A 170 3.70 -8.98 -18.35
C LEU A 170 2.34 -8.40 -18.80
N ALA A 171 1.39 -9.26 -19.19
CA ALA A 171 0.05 -8.88 -19.65
C ALA A 171 0.07 -7.87 -20.83
N LEU A 172 1.09 -7.95 -21.69
CA LEU A 172 1.22 -7.10 -22.87
C LEU A 172 0.19 -7.46 -23.95
N ALA A 173 -0.41 -6.43 -24.55
CA ALA A 173 -1.28 -6.56 -25.70
C ALA A 173 -0.48 -6.84 -26.99
N PRO A 174 -1.10 -7.41 -28.04
CA PRO A 174 -0.40 -7.74 -29.29
C PRO A 174 0.30 -6.55 -29.97
N ASP A 175 -0.29 -5.36 -29.90
CA ASP A 175 0.30 -4.12 -30.43
C ASP A 175 1.49 -3.64 -29.60
N GLU A 176 1.47 -3.82 -28.29
CA GLU A 176 2.60 -3.53 -27.39
C GLU A 176 3.78 -4.47 -27.64
N ILE A 177 3.50 -5.75 -27.88
CA ILE A 177 4.53 -6.72 -28.30
C ILE A 177 5.13 -6.30 -29.65
N GLY A 178 4.30 -5.89 -30.60
CA GLY A 178 4.74 -5.37 -31.91
C GLY A 178 5.64 -4.14 -31.78
N TYR A 179 5.26 -3.21 -30.91
CA TYR A 179 6.04 -2.00 -30.60
C TYR A 179 7.43 -2.33 -30.03
N LEU A 180 7.49 -3.22 -29.02
CA LEU A 180 8.76 -3.64 -28.42
C LEU A 180 9.66 -4.35 -29.44
N LEU A 181 9.07 -5.20 -30.28
CA LEU A 181 9.80 -5.92 -31.33
C LEU A 181 10.41 -4.96 -32.36
N GLU A 182 9.71 -3.90 -32.76
CA GLU A 182 10.25 -2.86 -33.63
C GLU A 182 11.38 -2.10 -32.92
N ALA A 183 11.15 -1.63 -31.69
CA ALA A 183 12.12 -0.86 -30.92
C ALA A 183 13.44 -1.62 -30.73
N PHE A 184 13.40 -2.86 -30.26
CA PHE A 184 14.62 -3.65 -30.01
C PHE A 184 15.32 -4.12 -31.28
N ARG A 185 14.58 -4.30 -32.40
CA ARG A 185 15.21 -4.51 -33.72
C ARG A 185 15.97 -3.27 -34.19
N SER A 186 15.40 -2.08 -34.00
CA SER A 186 16.09 -0.82 -34.33
C SER A 186 17.32 -0.58 -33.46
N LEU A 187 17.29 -1.00 -32.20
CA LEU A 187 18.45 -0.94 -31.28
C LEU A 187 19.52 -2.01 -31.59
N GLY A 188 19.19 -3.04 -32.38
CA GLY A 188 20.13 -4.08 -32.79
C GLY A 188 20.59 -5.00 -31.65
N ARG A 189 19.79 -5.14 -30.58
CA ARG A 189 20.08 -5.99 -29.42
C ARG A 189 18.82 -6.61 -28.83
N ASP A 190 19.00 -7.65 -28.04
CA ASP A 190 17.93 -8.25 -27.25
C ASP A 190 17.58 -7.39 -26.03
N PRO A 191 16.29 -7.29 -25.65
CA PRO A 191 15.88 -6.68 -24.39
C PRO A 191 16.30 -7.49 -23.18
N THR A 192 16.47 -6.80 -22.06
CA THR A 192 16.56 -7.45 -20.74
C THR A 192 15.18 -7.72 -20.15
N ASP A 193 15.08 -8.66 -19.21
CA ASP A 193 13.87 -8.87 -18.42
C ASP A 193 13.47 -7.63 -17.60
N VAL A 194 14.45 -6.82 -17.17
CA VAL A 194 14.24 -5.53 -16.51
C VAL A 194 13.51 -4.55 -17.43
N GLU A 195 13.98 -4.40 -18.66
CA GLU A 195 13.40 -3.48 -19.65
C GLU A 195 11.97 -3.85 -20.01
N LEU A 196 11.70 -5.14 -20.23
CA LEU A 196 10.36 -5.63 -20.54
C LEU A 196 9.40 -5.48 -19.36
N THR A 197 9.87 -5.79 -18.14
CA THR A 197 9.04 -5.67 -16.93
C THR A 197 8.72 -4.21 -16.63
N MET A 198 9.72 -3.32 -16.72
CA MET A 198 9.54 -1.88 -16.57
C MET A 198 8.52 -1.35 -17.60
N PHE A 199 8.66 -1.72 -18.87
CA PHE A 199 7.71 -1.33 -19.91
C PHE A 199 6.30 -1.80 -19.60
N ALA A 200 6.14 -3.06 -19.18
CA ALA A 200 4.84 -3.65 -18.86
C ALA A 200 4.15 -2.95 -17.69
N GLN A 201 4.88 -2.61 -16.62
CA GLN A 201 4.32 -1.87 -15.49
C GLN A 201 3.93 -0.45 -15.89
N ALA A 202 4.84 0.28 -16.55
CA ALA A 202 4.61 1.65 -17.00
C ALA A 202 3.50 1.77 -18.05
N ASN A 203 3.17 0.69 -18.76
CA ASN A 203 2.10 0.63 -19.75
C ASN A 203 0.92 -0.26 -19.33
N SER A 204 0.79 -0.59 -18.05
CA SER A 204 -0.41 -1.27 -17.53
C SER A 204 -1.65 -0.37 -17.58
N GLU A 205 -2.86 -0.96 -17.48
CA GLU A 205 -4.10 -0.16 -17.37
C GLU A 205 -4.06 0.72 -16.11
N HIS A 206 -3.52 0.17 -15.01
CA HIS A 206 -3.35 0.88 -13.74
C HIS A 206 -2.51 2.16 -13.88
N CYS A 207 -1.38 2.13 -14.60
CA CYS A 207 -0.50 3.29 -14.72
C CYS A 207 -0.93 4.25 -15.85
N ARG A 208 -1.34 3.73 -17.02
CA ARG A 208 -1.67 4.57 -18.19
C ARG A 208 -3.12 5.02 -18.28
N HIS A 209 -4.00 4.44 -17.49
CA HIS A 209 -5.42 4.77 -17.51
C HIS A 209 -5.98 4.72 -18.95
N LYS A 210 -5.72 3.62 -19.68
CA LYS A 210 -6.00 3.55 -21.13
C LYS A 210 -7.49 3.68 -21.40
N ILE A 211 -8.34 3.08 -20.55
CA ILE A 211 -9.80 3.21 -20.65
C ILE A 211 -10.24 4.67 -20.49
N PHE A 212 -9.66 5.40 -19.54
CA PHE A 212 -9.99 6.81 -19.30
C PHE A 212 -9.55 7.72 -20.44
N ASN A 213 -8.49 7.35 -21.16
CA ASN A 213 -7.94 8.08 -22.30
C ASN A 213 -8.42 7.56 -23.66
N ALA A 214 -9.25 6.50 -23.69
CA ALA A 214 -9.75 5.90 -24.92
C ALA A 214 -10.74 6.82 -25.65
N THR A 215 -10.85 6.65 -26.97
CA THR A 215 -11.98 7.15 -27.76
C THR A 215 -13.13 6.15 -27.71
N TRP A 216 -14.36 6.64 -27.85
CA TRP A 216 -15.56 5.83 -27.65
C TRP A 216 -16.55 5.99 -28.79
N THR A 217 -17.16 4.88 -29.20
CA THR A 217 -18.38 4.84 -30.00
C THR A 217 -19.43 4.15 -29.15
N VAL A 218 -20.59 4.80 -28.94
CA VAL A 218 -21.66 4.28 -28.08
C VAL A 218 -22.95 4.23 -28.90
N ASP A 219 -23.51 3.03 -29.07
CA ASP A 219 -24.68 2.77 -29.92
C ASP A 219 -24.48 3.30 -31.35
N GLY A 220 -23.28 3.10 -31.91
CA GLY A 220 -22.90 3.55 -33.25
C GLY A 220 -22.65 5.06 -33.39
N VAL A 221 -22.64 5.81 -32.29
CA VAL A 221 -22.37 7.25 -32.27
C VAL A 221 -21.02 7.54 -31.64
N ASP A 222 -20.12 8.16 -32.41
CA ASP A 222 -18.82 8.62 -31.92
C ASP A 222 -18.98 9.67 -30.84
N GLN A 223 -18.27 9.48 -29.73
CA GLN A 223 -18.28 10.40 -28.61
C GLN A 223 -17.17 11.44 -28.75
N PRO A 224 -17.45 12.73 -28.51
CA PRO A 224 -16.48 13.80 -28.77
C PRO A 224 -15.35 13.89 -27.74
N MET A 225 -15.48 13.22 -26.59
CA MET A 225 -14.55 13.33 -25.46
C MET A 225 -14.19 11.96 -24.92
N THR A 226 -12.95 11.84 -24.42
CA THR A 226 -12.56 10.71 -23.57
C THR A 226 -13.18 10.86 -22.17
N LEU A 227 -13.19 9.80 -21.36
CA LEU A 227 -13.68 9.89 -19.98
C LEU A 227 -12.87 10.93 -19.19
N PHE A 228 -11.54 10.91 -19.30
CA PHE A 228 -10.69 11.90 -18.64
C PHE A 228 -10.89 13.32 -19.18
N GLY A 229 -11.19 13.44 -20.48
CA GLY A 229 -11.60 14.72 -21.08
C GLY A 229 -12.86 15.28 -20.41
N MET A 230 -13.87 14.44 -20.15
CA MET A 230 -15.07 14.85 -19.41
C MET A 230 -14.75 15.28 -17.97
N ILE A 231 -13.82 14.59 -17.29
CA ILE A 231 -13.38 15.00 -15.95
C ILE A 231 -12.68 16.36 -15.99
N ARG A 232 -11.74 16.57 -16.92
CA ARG A 232 -11.05 17.87 -17.10
C ARG A 232 -12.00 19.00 -17.47
N HIS A 233 -13.12 18.70 -18.12
CA HIS A 233 -14.15 19.69 -18.42
C HIS A 233 -14.75 20.31 -17.16
N THR A 234 -14.80 19.56 -16.04
CA THR A 234 -15.30 20.11 -14.76
C THR A 234 -14.40 21.25 -14.26
N HIS A 235 -13.09 21.08 -14.33
CA HIS A 235 -12.12 22.15 -14.05
C HIS A 235 -12.25 23.29 -15.06
N ALA A 236 -12.34 23.00 -16.36
CA ALA A 236 -12.45 24.05 -17.38
C ALA A 236 -13.72 24.91 -17.19
N ALA A 237 -14.84 24.29 -16.80
CA ALA A 237 -16.10 24.96 -16.53
C ALA A 237 -16.13 25.71 -15.19
N SER A 238 -15.38 25.23 -14.19
CA SER A 238 -15.32 25.80 -12.85
C SER A 238 -13.89 25.78 -12.30
N PRO A 239 -12.99 26.63 -12.81
CA PRO A 239 -11.58 26.63 -12.39
C PRO A 239 -11.39 27.06 -10.93
N GLY A 240 -12.36 27.79 -10.37
CA GLY A 240 -12.48 28.05 -8.95
C GLY A 240 -11.17 28.50 -8.29
N ALA A 241 -10.86 27.86 -7.18
CA ALA A 241 -9.67 28.11 -6.37
C ALA A 241 -8.55 27.07 -6.62
N VAL A 242 -8.54 26.41 -7.78
CA VAL A 242 -7.59 25.34 -8.09
C VAL A 242 -6.22 25.93 -8.39
N LEU A 243 -5.20 25.43 -7.68
CA LEU A 243 -3.79 25.78 -7.84
C LEU A 243 -3.02 24.74 -8.66
N SER A 244 -3.36 23.46 -8.48
CA SER A 244 -2.78 22.33 -9.23
C SER A 244 -3.85 21.26 -9.44
N ALA A 245 -3.96 20.76 -10.67
CA ALA A 245 -4.85 19.65 -11.01
C ALA A 245 -4.31 18.90 -12.22
N TYR A 246 -4.28 17.58 -12.14
CA TYR A 246 -3.85 16.67 -13.22
C TYR A 246 -2.38 16.81 -13.64
N THR A 247 -1.56 17.47 -12.83
CA THR A 247 -0.12 17.72 -13.06
C THR A 247 0.78 17.18 -11.94
N ASP A 248 0.18 16.56 -10.93
CA ASP A 248 0.84 16.00 -9.75
C ASP A 248 -0.02 14.87 -9.17
N ASN A 249 0.47 14.18 -8.15
CA ASN A 249 -0.21 13.06 -7.52
C ASN A 249 -1.46 13.46 -6.75
N ALA A 250 -1.58 14.71 -6.32
CA ALA A 250 -2.75 15.26 -5.65
C ALA A 250 -3.20 16.58 -6.28
N ALA A 251 -4.49 16.90 -6.14
CA ALA A 251 -5.00 18.22 -6.48
C ALA A 251 -4.69 19.20 -5.35
N VAL A 252 -4.46 20.47 -5.67
CA VAL A 252 -4.24 21.54 -4.70
C VAL A 252 -5.21 22.69 -4.96
N VAL A 253 -5.84 23.19 -3.90
CA VAL A 253 -6.70 24.38 -3.94
C VAL A 253 -6.23 25.42 -2.92
N HIS A 254 -6.57 26.69 -3.14
CA HIS A 254 -6.30 27.73 -2.16
C HIS A 254 -6.98 27.40 -0.82
N GLY A 255 -6.24 27.53 0.26
CA GLY A 255 -6.76 27.49 1.62
C GLY A 255 -6.56 28.81 2.35
N ALA A 256 -6.87 28.81 3.65
CA ALA A 256 -6.91 30.02 4.46
C ALA A 256 -5.53 30.49 4.96
N GLU A 257 -5.39 31.79 5.21
CA GLU A 257 -4.31 32.34 6.05
C GLU A 257 -4.37 31.76 7.46
N VAL A 258 -3.22 31.33 7.97
CA VAL A 258 -3.10 30.68 9.29
C VAL A 258 -1.77 30.94 9.98
N GLU A 259 -1.75 30.67 11.29
CA GLU A 259 -0.54 30.64 12.12
C GLU A 259 0.03 29.22 12.16
N ARG A 260 0.89 28.88 11.20
CA ARG A 260 1.58 27.58 11.21
C ARG A 260 2.64 27.54 12.29
N TRP A 261 2.74 26.41 12.98
CA TRP A 261 3.81 26.14 13.93
C TRP A 261 4.85 25.25 13.25
N LEU A 262 6.02 25.83 12.97
CA LEU A 262 7.13 25.14 12.33
C LEU A 262 8.35 25.16 13.27
N ALA A 263 9.05 24.03 13.37
CA ALA A 263 10.33 23.98 14.04
C ALA A 263 11.36 24.68 13.15
N ASP A 264 11.97 25.75 13.66
CA ASP A 264 12.99 26.50 12.94
C ASP A 264 14.17 25.58 12.55
N PRO A 265 14.62 25.56 11.29
CA PRO A 265 15.70 24.68 10.87
C PRO A 265 17.03 24.88 11.63
N GLY A 266 17.29 26.08 12.15
CA GLY A 266 18.54 26.43 12.83
C GLY A 266 18.61 25.98 14.28
N ASP A 267 17.56 26.22 15.07
CA ASP A 267 17.54 25.92 16.51
C ASP A 267 16.42 24.97 16.97
N ARG A 268 15.55 24.55 16.05
CA ARG A 268 14.42 23.63 16.27
C ARG A 268 13.38 24.13 17.26
N VAL A 269 13.38 25.42 17.58
CA VAL A 269 12.33 26.03 18.37
C VAL A 269 11.09 26.20 17.49
N PHE A 270 9.93 25.77 17.98
CA PHE A 270 8.67 25.99 17.29
C PHE A 270 8.34 27.49 17.27
N ARG A 271 8.19 28.04 16.07
CA ARG A 271 7.80 29.42 15.83
C ARG A 271 6.52 29.46 15.00
N ARG A 272 5.78 30.54 15.18
CA ARG A 272 4.60 30.83 14.37
C ARG A 272 5.02 31.51 13.08
N THR A 273 4.45 31.05 11.98
CA THR A 273 4.61 31.63 10.64
C THR A 273 3.22 31.88 10.08
N SER A 274 2.91 33.15 9.80
CA SER A 274 1.66 33.53 9.12
C SER A 274 1.81 33.32 7.62
N GLU A 275 1.05 32.39 7.06
CA GLU A 275 0.99 32.16 5.61
C GLU A 275 -0.28 31.36 5.24
N PRO A 276 -0.67 31.36 3.95
CA PRO A 276 -1.72 30.46 3.49
C PRO A 276 -1.39 29.00 3.73
N ALA A 277 -2.39 28.25 4.18
CA ALA A 277 -2.38 26.80 4.16
C ALA A 277 -3.20 26.25 3.01
N HIS A 278 -2.58 26.12 1.84
CA HIS A 278 -3.23 25.51 0.68
C HIS A 278 -3.55 24.04 0.95
N LEU A 279 -4.72 23.62 0.48
CA LEU A 279 -5.29 22.30 0.75
C LEU A 279 -4.94 21.37 -0.40
N LEU A 280 -4.27 20.27 -0.10
CA LEU A 280 -4.08 19.16 -1.06
C LEU A 280 -5.14 18.08 -0.79
N LEU A 281 -5.58 17.39 -1.84
CA LEU A 281 -6.65 16.39 -1.81
C LEU A 281 -6.27 15.17 -2.64
N LYS A 282 -6.38 13.97 -2.05
CA LYS A 282 -6.18 12.70 -2.76
C LYS A 282 -7.11 11.60 -2.24
N VAL A 283 -7.49 10.69 -3.13
CA VAL A 283 -8.21 9.45 -2.82
C VAL A 283 -7.73 8.37 -3.79
N GLU A 284 -7.43 7.19 -3.27
CA GLU A 284 -7.00 6.01 -4.01
C GLU A 284 -7.75 4.75 -3.57
N THR A 285 -7.51 3.64 -4.27
CA THR A 285 -8.07 2.34 -3.90
C THR A 285 -7.02 1.23 -3.93
N HIS A 286 -7.20 0.21 -3.10
CA HIS A 286 -6.31 -0.94 -3.00
C HIS A 286 -7.07 -2.28 -3.04
N ASN A 287 -7.90 -2.41 -4.07
CA ASN A 287 -8.95 -3.43 -4.19
C ASN A 287 -8.41 -4.86 -4.31
N HIS A 288 -7.47 -5.09 -5.25
CA HIS A 288 -6.95 -6.44 -5.53
C HIS A 288 -6.16 -7.01 -4.34
N PRO A 289 -5.14 -6.30 -3.79
CA PRO A 289 -4.37 -6.82 -2.65
C PRO A 289 -5.25 -7.07 -1.43
N THR A 290 -6.22 -6.18 -1.14
CA THR A 290 -7.15 -6.36 -0.02
C THR A 290 -8.03 -7.60 -0.20
N GLY A 291 -8.38 -7.97 -1.43
CA GLY A 291 -9.10 -9.21 -1.71
C GLY A 291 -8.30 -10.48 -1.44
N ILE A 292 -6.95 -10.42 -1.48
CA ILE A 292 -6.05 -11.55 -1.25
C ILE A 292 -5.57 -11.60 0.20
N SER A 293 -5.04 -10.50 0.73
CA SER A 293 -4.55 -10.36 2.10
C SER A 293 -5.05 -9.03 2.69
N PRO A 294 -6.20 -9.03 3.38
CA PRO A 294 -6.92 -7.80 3.70
C PRO A 294 -6.15 -6.82 4.58
N HIS A 295 -5.49 -7.30 5.64
CA HIS A 295 -4.76 -6.43 6.56
C HIS A 295 -3.65 -5.64 5.86
N PRO A 296 -2.63 -6.28 5.25
CA PRO A 296 -1.59 -5.52 4.58
C PRO A 296 -2.12 -4.75 3.37
N GLY A 297 -3.09 -5.28 2.60
CA GLY A 297 -3.67 -4.56 1.46
C GLY A 297 -4.34 -3.24 1.89
N ALA A 298 -5.11 -3.25 2.97
CA ALA A 298 -5.73 -2.03 3.47
C ALA A 298 -4.72 -1.07 4.10
N ALA A 299 -3.68 -1.59 4.78
CA ALA A 299 -2.62 -0.80 5.36
C ALA A 299 -1.80 -0.05 4.29
N THR A 300 -1.38 -0.74 3.22
CA THR A 300 -0.63 -0.11 2.13
C THR A 300 -1.48 0.75 1.23
N GLY A 301 -2.80 0.49 1.15
CA GLY A 301 -3.74 1.43 0.55
C GLY A 301 -3.74 2.79 1.25
N ALA A 302 -3.72 2.81 2.59
CA ALA A 302 -3.56 4.05 3.34
C ALA A 302 -2.15 4.65 3.20
N GLY A 303 -1.11 3.83 3.25
CA GLY A 303 0.27 4.30 3.10
C GLY A 303 0.56 4.92 1.74
N GLY A 304 0.19 4.26 0.64
CA GLY A 304 0.38 4.80 -0.71
C GLY A 304 -0.26 6.19 -0.87
N GLU A 305 -1.50 6.33 -0.41
CA GLU A 305 -2.21 7.60 -0.47
C GLU A 305 -1.57 8.69 0.42
N ILE A 306 -1.06 8.33 1.60
CA ILE A 306 -0.29 9.25 2.45
C ILE A 306 1.01 9.69 1.77
N ARG A 307 1.69 8.81 1.01
CA ARG A 307 2.88 9.18 0.25
C ARG A 307 2.58 10.18 -0.85
N ASP A 308 1.45 10.05 -1.53
CA ASP A 308 1.03 11.04 -2.54
C ASP A 308 0.81 12.42 -1.93
N GLU A 309 0.16 12.48 -0.77
CA GLU A 309 0.00 13.71 -0.02
C GLU A 309 1.37 14.32 0.35
N GLY A 310 2.29 13.50 0.87
CA GLY A 310 3.65 13.92 1.22
C GLY A 310 4.50 14.37 0.02
N ALA A 311 4.29 13.73 -1.14
CA ALA A 311 4.99 14.00 -2.40
C ALA A 311 4.36 15.11 -3.24
N THR A 312 3.26 15.72 -2.79
CA THR A 312 2.63 16.82 -3.53
C THR A 312 3.56 18.03 -3.63
N GLY A 313 3.75 18.54 -4.85
CA GLY A 313 4.65 19.65 -5.14
C GLY A 313 6.08 19.35 -4.68
N ARG A 314 6.66 20.25 -3.88
CA ARG A 314 8.01 20.10 -3.28
C ARG A 314 7.95 19.63 -1.82
N GLY A 315 6.87 18.96 -1.44
CA GLY A 315 6.61 18.46 -0.10
C GLY A 315 5.26 18.94 0.42
N GLY A 316 4.38 17.98 0.71
CA GLY A 316 3.12 18.18 1.42
C GLY A 316 3.16 17.61 2.84
N LYS A 317 2.20 18.02 3.67
CA LYS A 317 2.01 17.49 5.02
C LYS A 317 0.62 16.87 5.16
N PRO A 318 0.50 15.54 5.23
CA PRO A 318 -0.76 14.87 5.44
C PRO A 318 -1.42 15.28 6.76
N ARG A 319 -2.75 15.42 6.76
CA ARG A 319 -3.47 15.95 7.93
C ARG A 319 -4.61 15.10 8.43
N ALA A 320 -5.51 14.65 7.57
CA ALA A 320 -6.68 13.86 7.98
C ALA A 320 -7.08 12.88 6.88
N GLY A 321 -7.54 11.70 7.29
CA GLY A 321 -7.88 10.62 6.39
C GLY A 321 -9.36 10.24 6.38
N LEU A 322 -9.71 9.48 5.36
CA LEU A 322 -10.93 8.66 5.25
C LEU A 322 -10.58 7.23 4.84
N ALA A 323 -11.47 6.29 5.20
CA ALA A 323 -11.41 4.91 4.71
C ALA A 323 -12.81 4.42 4.29
N GLY A 324 -12.90 3.75 3.14
CA GLY A 324 -14.15 3.25 2.57
C GLY A 324 -14.08 1.78 2.21
N PHE A 325 -15.16 1.03 2.47
CA PHE A 325 -15.23 -0.40 2.14
C PHE A 325 -16.53 -0.77 1.40
N HIS A 326 -16.41 -1.45 0.26
CA HIS A 326 -17.50 -2.24 -0.33
C HIS A 326 -17.13 -3.71 -0.31
N VAL A 327 -18.02 -4.56 0.23
CA VAL A 327 -17.87 -6.02 0.23
C VAL A 327 -19.20 -6.69 -0.12
N SER A 328 -19.15 -7.97 -0.49
CA SER A 328 -20.34 -8.82 -0.53
C SER A 328 -20.96 -8.99 0.87
N ASP A 329 -22.08 -9.70 0.94
CA ASP A 329 -22.72 -10.07 2.22
C ASP A 329 -21.75 -10.74 3.20
N LEU A 330 -21.84 -10.36 4.49
CA LEU A 330 -20.91 -10.81 5.53
C LEU A 330 -21.10 -12.28 5.91
N GLN A 331 -22.34 -12.80 5.85
CA GLN A 331 -22.69 -14.17 6.22
C GLN A 331 -22.17 -14.55 7.61
N LEU A 332 -22.53 -13.73 8.62
CA LEU A 332 -22.06 -13.91 9.99
C LEU A 332 -22.41 -15.32 10.53
N PRO A 333 -21.42 -16.10 11.02
CA PRO A 333 -21.66 -17.42 11.57
C PRO A 333 -22.68 -17.38 12.72
N GLY A 334 -23.71 -18.22 12.64
CA GLY A 334 -24.77 -18.29 13.65
C GLY A 334 -25.77 -17.12 13.64
N ALA A 335 -25.63 -16.17 12.70
CA ALA A 335 -26.52 -15.02 12.58
C ALA A 335 -26.85 -14.65 11.11
N PRO A 336 -27.26 -15.61 10.25
CA PRO A 336 -27.59 -15.32 8.87
C PRO A 336 -28.74 -14.32 8.78
N ARG A 337 -28.76 -13.52 7.72
CA ARG A 337 -29.81 -12.56 7.43
C ARG A 337 -30.64 -12.99 6.22
N PRO A 338 -31.95 -12.69 6.20
CA PRO A 338 -32.86 -13.20 5.16
C PRO A 338 -32.58 -12.64 3.76
N TRP A 339 -31.79 -11.57 3.63
CA TRP A 339 -31.40 -11.00 2.34
C TRP A 339 -30.05 -11.52 1.83
N GLU A 340 -29.29 -12.26 2.64
CA GLU A 340 -27.95 -12.69 2.24
C GLU A 340 -28.03 -13.76 1.15
N VAL A 341 -27.27 -13.55 0.08
CA VAL A 341 -27.17 -14.51 -1.01
C VAL A 341 -25.97 -15.42 -0.74
N PRO A 342 -26.17 -16.74 -0.54
CA PRO A 342 -25.06 -17.67 -0.40
C PRO A 342 -24.37 -17.81 -1.76
N ILE A 343 -23.18 -17.24 -1.84
CA ILE A 343 -22.33 -17.24 -3.03
C ILE A 343 -21.06 -18.03 -2.76
N GLY A 344 -20.65 -18.85 -3.74
CA GLY A 344 -19.33 -19.46 -3.71
C GLY A 344 -18.24 -18.40 -3.84
N ARG A 345 -17.05 -18.68 -3.31
CA ARG A 345 -15.88 -17.82 -3.45
C ARG A 345 -14.70 -18.58 -4.05
N SER A 346 -13.79 -17.85 -4.68
CA SER A 346 -12.47 -18.39 -4.97
C SER A 346 -11.75 -18.72 -3.65
N PRO A 347 -11.15 -19.90 -3.48
CA PRO A 347 -10.36 -20.23 -2.30
C PRO A 347 -9.10 -19.38 -2.18
N ARG A 348 -8.76 -18.57 -3.18
CA ARG A 348 -7.62 -17.64 -3.19
C ARG A 348 -7.96 -16.26 -2.60
N MET A 349 -9.24 -15.92 -2.47
CA MET A 349 -9.69 -14.62 -1.96
C MET A 349 -10.24 -14.74 -0.54
N ALA A 350 -10.01 -13.71 0.26
CA ALA A 350 -10.65 -13.52 1.54
C ALA A 350 -12.17 -13.35 1.38
N SER A 351 -12.94 -13.84 2.35
CA SER A 351 -14.38 -13.62 2.42
C SER A 351 -14.67 -12.17 2.81
N ALA A 352 -15.89 -11.70 2.52
CA ALA A 352 -16.33 -10.37 2.94
C ALA A 352 -16.16 -10.14 4.46
N LEU A 353 -16.42 -11.18 5.27
CA LEU A 353 -16.21 -11.13 6.71
C LEU A 353 -14.73 -11.02 7.08
N GLU A 354 -13.85 -11.83 6.48
CA GLU A 354 -12.40 -11.74 6.70
C GLU A 354 -11.88 -10.34 6.31
N ILE A 355 -12.33 -9.80 5.18
CA ILE A 355 -11.99 -8.44 4.74
C ILE A 355 -12.42 -7.39 5.77
N MET A 356 -13.65 -7.47 6.29
CA MET A 356 -14.16 -6.50 7.26
C MET A 356 -13.62 -6.68 8.69
N ILE A 357 -12.98 -7.80 8.99
CA ILE A 357 -12.24 -7.99 10.25
C ILE A 357 -10.84 -7.43 10.11
N ASP A 358 -10.10 -7.84 9.08
CA ASP A 358 -8.66 -7.61 8.99
C ASP A 358 -8.31 -6.32 8.23
N GLY A 359 -9.06 -5.96 7.19
CA GLY A 359 -8.84 -4.76 6.38
C GLY A 359 -8.93 -3.45 7.17
N PRO A 360 -10.04 -3.18 7.88
CA PRO A 360 -10.15 -1.99 8.72
C PRO A 360 -9.04 -1.88 9.78
N LEU A 361 -8.61 -3.01 10.36
CA LEU A 361 -7.49 -3.03 11.31
C LEU A 361 -6.17 -2.64 10.64
N GLY A 362 -5.92 -3.11 9.41
CA GLY A 362 -4.74 -2.71 8.63
C GLY A 362 -4.71 -1.23 8.31
N ALA A 363 -5.81 -0.68 7.78
CA ALA A 363 -5.92 0.76 7.49
C ALA A 363 -5.79 1.62 8.77
N ALA A 364 -6.42 1.19 9.87
CA ALA A 364 -6.30 1.89 11.16
C ALA A 364 -4.89 1.80 11.73
N ALA A 365 -4.25 0.62 11.68
CA ALA A 365 -2.87 0.45 12.16
C ALA A 365 -1.90 1.41 11.44
N PHE A 366 -2.02 1.56 10.13
CA PHE A 366 -1.19 2.49 9.37
C PHE A 366 -1.43 3.95 9.79
N ASN A 367 -2.69 4.40 9.77
CA ASN A 367 -3.05 5.77 10.15
C ASN A 367 -2.62 6.10 11.60
N ASN A 368 -2.79 5.16 12.53
CA ASN A 368 -2.43 5.32 13.94
C ASN A 368 -0.92 5.44 14.13
N GLU A 369 -0.14 4.51 13.56
CA GLU A 369 1.32 4.45 13.73
C GLU A 369 2.01 5.58 12.95
N PHE A 370 1.48 5.99 11.79
CA PHE A 370 1.93 7.19 11.06
C PHE A 370 1.57 8.49 11.80
N GLY A 371 0.39 8.52 12.44
CA GLY A 371 -0.12 9.68 13.17
C GLY A 371 -1.00 10.61 12.35
N ARG A 372 -1.90 10.07 11.53
CA ARG A 372 -2.98 10.80 10.83
C ARG A 372 -4.34 10.35 11.39
N PRO A 373 -5.22 11.26 11.84
CA PRO A 373 -6.56 10.88 12.29
C PRO A 373 -7.42 10.44 11.10
N ASN A 374 -8.22 9.38 11.27
CA ASN A 374 -9.14 8.90 10.24
C ASN A 374 -10.58 9.30 10.60
N LEU A 375 -11.12 10.30 9.93
CA LEU A 375 -12.29 11.07 10.39
C LEU A 375 -13.56 10.86 9.57
N CYS A 376 -13.46 10.28 8.37
CA CYS A 376 -14.61 10.05 7.50
C CYS A 376 -14.53 8.66 6.85
N GLY A 377 -15.64 8.17 6.29
CA GLY A 377 -15.65 6.87 5.65
C GLY A 377 -17.05 6.35 5.33
N TYR A 378 -17.09 5.22 4.64
CA TYR A 378 -18.31 4.47 4.36
C TYR A 378 -18.06 2.98 4.47
N PHE A 379 -19.13 2.22 4.69
CA PHE A 379 -19.09 0.78 4.58
C PHE A 379 -20.40 0.29 3.96
N ARG A 380 -20.31 -0.44 2.85
CA ARG A 380 -21.42 -1.11 2.18
C ARG A 380 -21.18 -2.61 2.12
N SER A 381 -22.19 -3.37 2.54
CA SER A 381 -22.32 -4.77 2.15
C SER A 381 -23.43 -4.89 1.10
N TRP A 382 -23.15 -5.50 -0.04
CA TRP A 382 -24.17 -5.72 -1.05
C TRP A 382 -23.85 -6.89 -1.98
N THR A 383 -24.77 -7.86 -2.01
CA THR A 383 -24.86 -8.88 -3.06
C THR A 383 -26.30 -8.92 -3.55
N ALA A 384 -26.52 -9.06 -4.84
CA ALA A 384 -27.84 -9.37 -5.40
C ALA A 384 -27.73 -10.30 -6.61
N VAL A 385 -28.79 -11.06 -6.85
CA VAL A 385 -28.97 -11.77 -8.12
C VAL A 385 -29.80 -10.86 -9.03
N VAL A 386 -29.22 -10.45 -10.15
CA VAL A 386 -29.81 -9.56 -11.14
C VAL A 386 -29.80 -10.26 -12.49
N GLU A 387 -30.99 -10.51 -13.05
CA GLU A 387 -31.15 -11.23 -14.33
C GLU A 387 -30.42 -12.59 -14.38
N GLY A 388 -30.34 -13.29 -13.24
CA GLY A 388 -29.65 -14.57 -13.12
C GLY A 388 -28.14 -14.48 -12.88
N GLU A 389 -27.57 -13.28 -12.87
CA GLU A 389 -26.17 -13.04 -12.57
C GLU A 389 -25.99 -12.51 -11.13
N VAL A 390 -24.93 -12.96 -10.46
CA VAL A 390 -24.55 -12.45 -9.15
C VAL A 390 -23.79 -11.13 -9.34
N ARG A 391 -24.29 -10.06 -8.73
CA ARG A 391 -23.64 -8.76 -8.62
C ARG A 391 -23.25 -8.53 -7.17
N GLY A 392 -22.02 -8.09 -6.93
CA GLY A 392 -21.49 -7.85 -5.58
C GLY A 392 -20.01 -7.51 -5.60
N PHE A 393 -19.38 -7.52 -4.42
CA PHE A 393 -18.00 -7.07 -4.24
C PHE A 393 -17.14 -8.19 -3.65
N HIS A 394 -16.96 -9.28 -4.40
CA HIS A 394 -16.00 -10.34 -4.07
C HIS A 394 -14.56 -9.81 -4.11
N LYS A 395 -14.21 -9.09 -5.19
CA LYS A 395 -13.11 -8.14 -5.15
C LYS A 395 -13.64 -6.91 -4.42
N PRO A 396 -13.12 -6.59 -3.22
CA PRO A 396 -13.66 -5.49 -2.43
C PRO A 396 -13.34 -4.16 -3.09
N VAL A 397 -14.07 -3.12 -2.70
CA VAL A 397 -13.51 -1.77 -2.74
C VAL A 397 -12.85 -1.53 -1.40
N MET A 398 -11.55 -1.26 -1.40
CA MET A 398 -10.83 -0.69 -0.26
C MET A 398 -10.34 0.67 -0.71
N LEU A 399 -10.91 1.72 -0.14
CA LEU A 399 -10.63 3.10 -0.50
C LEU A 399 -9.92 3.78 0.67
N ALA A 400 -8.85 4.49 0.37
CA ALA A 400 -8.15 5.36 1.30
C ALA A 400 -8.04 6.74 0.67
N GLY A 401 -8.17 7.79 1.46
CA GLY A 401 -8.08 9.15 0.97
C GLY A 401 -7.84 10.10 2.10
N GLY A 402 -7.56 11.35 1.77
CA GLY A 402 -7.32 12.36 2.77
C GLY A 402 -7.09 13.72 2.19
N TYR A 403 -6.72 14.60 3.11
CA TYR A 403 -6.21 15.90 2.77
C TYR A 403 -5.08 16.29 3.69
N GLY A 404 -4.28 17.20 3.17
CA GLY A 404 -3.12 17.74 3.83
C GLY A 404 -2.92 19.20 3.45
N HIS A 405 -1.74 19.70 3.76
CA HIS A 405 -1.36 21.06 3.42
C HIS A 405 -0.09 21.14 2.59
N VAL A 406 -0.05 22.11 1.70
CA VAL A 406 1.16 22.51 0.97
C VAL A 406 1.40 24.01 1.14
N ARG A 407 2.66 24.42 1.20
CA ARG A 407 3.04 25.84 1.31
C ARG A 407 2.94 26.54 -0.05
N PRO A 408 2.65 27.86 -0.10
CA PRO A 408 2.51 28.59 -1.36
C PRO A 408 3.68 28.42 -2.35
N GLY A 409 4.92 28.52 -1.88
CA GLY A 409 6.12 28.37 -2.71
C GLY A 409 6.48 26.92 -3.07
N HIS A 410 5.70 25.94 -2.60
CA HIS A 410 5.98 24.51 -2.76
C HIS A 410 4.91 23.77 -3.56
N VAL A 411 3.85 24.44 -4.04
CA VAL A 411 2.77 23.81 -4.82
C VAL A 411 3.28 23.20 -6.13
N MET A 412 4.15 23.92 -6.83
CA MET A 412 4.73 23.46 -8.10
C MET A 412 6.07 22.79 -7.85
N LYS A 413 6.34 21.69 -8.58
CA LYS A 413 7.69 21.14 -8.73
C LYS A 413 8.63 22.23 -9.27
N ALA A 414 9.88 22.24 -8.84
CA ALA A 414 10.90 23.12 -9.38
C ALA A 414 11.63 22.48 -10.58
N ASP A 415 12.38 23.29 -11.32
CA ASP A 415 13.31 22.77 -12.33
C ASP A 415 14.34 21.82 -11.67
N VAL A 416 14.72 20.78 -12.43
CA VAL A 416 15.75 19.82 -12.04
C VAL A 416 16.98 20.06 -12.92
N PRO A 417 18.02 20.74 -12.39
CA PRO A 417 19.26 20.96 -13.12
C PRO A 417 19.95 19.65 -13.49
N VAL A 418 20.71 19.66 -14.59
CA VAL A 418 21.61 18.55 -14.95
C VAL A 418 22.60 18.30 -13.81
N GLY A 419 22.84 17.03 -13.50
CA GLY A 419 23.70 16.62 -12.40
C GLY A 419 23.01 16.62 -11.02
N SER A 420 21.73 17.02 -10.93
CA SER A 420 20.93 16.83 -9.72
C SER A 420 20.94 15.37 -9.31
N LYS A 421 21.06 15.13 -8.01
CA LYS A 421 21.09 13.79 -7.43
C LYS A 421 19.69 13.24 -7.33
N LEU A 422 19.54 12.00 -7.81
CA LEU A 422 18.30 11.23 -7.75
C LEU A 422 18.41 10.33 -6.53
N VAL A 423 17.51 10.54 -5.59
CA VAL A 423 17.56 9.98 -4.23
C VAL A 423 16.36 9.08 -4.01
N VAL A 424 16.58 7.93 -3.39
CA VAL A 424 15.52 7.13 -2.77
C VAL A 424 15.53 7.44 -1.28
N LEU A 425 14.38 7.86 -0.74
CA LEU A 425 14.14 8.07 0.69
C LEU A 425 13.18 6.99 1.19
N GLY A 426 13.53 6.33 2.30
CA GLY A 426 12.67 5.43 3.04
C GLY A 426 13.14 3.98 3.08
N GLY A 427 12.18 3.06 3.07
CA GLY A 427 12.44 1.63 3.33
C GLY A 427 13.40 0.97 2.33
N PRO A 428 14.20 -0.02 2.76
CA PRO A 428 15.00 -0.82 1.83
C PRO A 428 14.11 -1.64 0.91
N ALA A 429 14.63 -1.98 -0.27
CA ALA A 429 13.99 -2.88 -1.22
C ALA A 429 13.82 -4.29 -0.61
N LEU A 430 12.68 -4.88 -0.93
CA LEU A 430 12.24 -6.23 -0.53
C LEU A 430 11.53 -6.86 -1.73
N LEU A 431 11.51 -8.19 -1.81
CA LEU A 431 10.79 -8.88 -2.89
C LEU A 431 9.28 -8.89 -2.61
N ILE A 432 8.65 -7.75 -2.89
CA ILE A 432 7.24 -7.47 -2.58
C ILE A 432 6.59 -6.87 -3.81
N GLY A 433 5.37 -7.31 -4.13
CA GLY A 433 4.54 -6.64 -5.14
C GLY A 433 5.09 -6.71 -6.56
N LEU A 434 6.01 -7.62 -6.89
CA LEU A 434 6.58 -7.69 -8.23
C LEU A 434 5.46 -7.95 -9.25
N GLY A 435 5.19 -6.96 -10.09
CA GLY A 435 4.14 -7.02 -11.10
C GLY A 435 2.75 -6.61 -10.63
N GLY A 436 2.60 -5.93 -9.49
CA GLY A 436 1.31 -5.51 -8.93
C GLY A 436 0.46 -4.66 -9.87
N GLY A 437 1.07 -3.75 -10.64
CA GLY A 437 0.39 -2.98 -11.69
C GLY A 437 -0.27 -3.85 -12.76
N ALA A 438 0.43 -4.87 -13.25
CA ALA A 438 -0.13 -5.84 -14.20
C ALA A 438 -1.19 -6.75 -13.55
N ALA A 439 -0.93 -7.26 -12.34
CA ALA A 439 -1.86 -8.14 -11.62
C ALA A 439 -3.17 -7.44 -11.25
N SER A 440 -3.13 -6.14 -10.91
CA SER A 440 -4.33 -5.35 -10.60
C SER A 440 -5.21 -5.06 -11.82
N SER A 441 -4.63 -5.14 -13.02
CA SER A 441 -5.25 -4.85 -14.32
C SER A 441 -6.03 -6.04 -14.93
N VAL A 442 -5.95 -7.23 -14.34
CA VAL A 442 -6.67 -8.44 -14.83
C VAL A 442 -7.90 -8.80 -13.97
N GLY A 443 -8.81 -9.59 -14.55
CA GLY A 443 -9.94 -10.18 -13.84
C GLY A 443 -9.49 -11.20 -12.79
N THR A 444 -10.11 -11.18 -11.61
CA THR A 444 -9.85 -12.15 -10.54
C THR A 444 -10.29 -13.55 -10.96
N GLY A 445 -9.33 -14.46 -11.18
CA GLY A 445 -9.59 -15.87 -11.51
C GLY A 445 -8.93 -16.39 -12.79
N ASP A 446 -8.42 -15.50 -13.65
CA ASP A 446 -7.86 -15.87 -14.96
C ASP A 446 -6.36 -16.24 -14.94
N LEU A 447 -5.67 -16.11 -13.80
CA LEU A 447 -4.22 -16.35 -13.68
C LEU A 447 -3.88 -17.65 -12.91
N ALA A 448 -3.09 -18.50 -13.54
CA ALA A 448 -3.03 -19.93 -13.26
C ALA A 448 -2.09 -20.39 -12.11
N THR A 449 -1.30 -19.54 -11.45
CA THR A 449 -0.25 -19.99 -10.50
C THR A 449 -0.39 -19.41 -9.09
N ALA A 450 0.04 -20.18 -8.07
CA ALA A 450 0.05 -19.77 -6.66
C ALA A 450 1.11 -18.69 -6.36
N ASP A 451 2.15 -18.58 -7.19
CA ASP A 451 3.22 -17.60 -7.03
C ASP A 451 2.74 -16.16 -7.23
N LEU A 452 1.73 -15.95 -8.08
CA LEU A 452 1.10 -14.64 -8.32
C LEU A 452 0.26 -14.16 -7.12
N ASP A 453 -0.31 -15.08 -6.34
CA ASP A 453 -1.04 -14.72 -5.12
C ASP A 453 -0.06 -14.21 -4.04
N PHE A 454 1.16 -14.77 -3.96
CA PHE A 454 2.21 -14.26 -3.05
C PHE A 454 2.74 -12.89 -3.47
N ALA A 455 2.88 -12.64 -4.78
CA ALA A 455 3.24 -11.32 -5.29
C ALA A 455 2.21 -10.25 -4.92
N SER A 456 0.96 -10.64 -4.63
CA SER A 456 -0.11 -9.72 -4.21
C SER A 456 -0.14 -9.44 -2.70
N VAL A 457 0.69 -10.13 -1.90
CA VAL A 457 0.80 -9.89 -0.47
C VAL A 457 1.68 -8.67 -0.23
N GLN A 458 1.04 -7.61 0.26
CA GLN A 458 1.71 -6.36 0.58
C GLN A 458 2.34 -6.39 1.98
N ARG A 459 3.14 -5.36 2.31
CA ARG A 459 3.78 -5.21 3.62
C ARG A 459 3.82 -3.73 4.00
N ALA A 460 3.34 -3.41 5.19
CA ALA A 460 3.34 -2.05 5.71
C ALA A 460 4.28 -1.89 6.91
N ASN A 461 4.99 -0.76 6.98
CA ASN A 461 5.74 -0.28 8.13
C ASN A 461 5.56 1.24 8.32
N ALA A 462 4.41 1.65 8.85
CA ALA A 462 4.03 3.05 8.97
C ALA A 462 5.03 3.94 9.75
N GLU A 463 5.78 3.38 10.71
CA GLU A 463 6.87 4.09 11.39
C GLU A 463 7.98 4.55 10.44
N MET A 464 8.31 3.75 9.42
CA MET A 464 9.27 4.13 8.38
C MET A 464 8.75 5.32 7.57
N GLU A 465 7.47 5.28 7.19
CA GLU A 465 6.86 6.38 6.44
C GLU A 465 6.76 7.66 7.29
N ARG A 466 6.55 7.51 8.61
CA ARG A 466 6.61 8.65 9.54
C ARG A 466 8.01 9.28 9.58
N ARG A 467 9.07 8.48 9.64
CA ARG A 467 10.46 8.99 9.55
C ARG A 467 10.70 9.76 8.26
N CYS A 468 10.18 9.27 7.13
CA CYS A 468 10.24 9.97 5.85
C CYS A 468 9.46 11.29 5.88
N GLN A 469 8.25 11.29 6.44
CA GLN A 469 7.44 12.51 6.57
C GLN A 469 8.14 13.57 7.41
N GLU A 470 8.86 13.20 8.49
CA GLU A 470 9.63 14.18 9.28
C GLU A 470 10.79 14.80 8.49
N VAL A 471 11.43 14.06 7.57
CA VAL A 471 12.41 14.62 6.62
C VAL A 471 11.74 15.60 5.67
N ILE A 472 10.59 15.23 5.10
CA ILE A 472 9.80 16.09 4.22
C ILE A 472 9.38 17.37 4.96
N ASP A 473 8.89 17.24 6.20
CA ASP A 473 8.52 18.37 7.06
C ASP A 473 9.72 19.28 7.36
N GLY A 474 10.91 18.70 7.58
CA GLY A 474 12.16 19.44 7.73
C GLY A 474 12.53 20.24 6.46
N CYS A 475 12.30 19.66 5.28
CA CYS A 475 12.49 20.34 4.00
C CYS A 475 11.46 21.47 3.80
N ILE A 476 10.19 21.22 4.14
CA ILE A 476 9.11 22.21 4.14
C ILE A 476 9.44 23.38 5.06
N ALA A 477 9.93 23.11 6.27
CA ALA A 477 10.30 24.13 7.27
C ALA A 477 11.44 25.04 6.81
N ALA A 478 12.29 24.58 5.87
CA ALA A 478 13.36 25.39 5.28
C ALA A 478 12.87 26.50 4.33
N GLY A 479 11.58 26.49 3.94
CA GLY A 479 10.96 27.53 3.12
C GLY A 479 11.62 27.67 1.75
N ASP A 480 12.15 28.84 1.45
CA ASP A 480 12.81 29.10 0.16
C ASP A 480 14.08 28.25 -0.02
N ARG A 481 14.67 27.79 1.09
CA ARG A 481 15.83 26.87 1.11
C ARG A 481 15.43 25.39 1.13
N ASN A 482 14.19 25.06 0.77
CA ASN A 482 13.75 23.67 0.63
C ASN A 482 14.64 22.95 -0.42
N PRO A 483 15.40 21.90 -0.04
CA PRO A 483 16.34 21.21 -0.94
C PRO A 483 15.64 20.37 -2.01
N ILE A 484 14.35 20.05 -1.83
CA ILE A 484 13.57 19.23 -2.76
C ILE A 484 13.28 20.07 -4.01
N ARG A 485 13.73 19.59 -5.18
CA ARG A 485 13.36 20.15 -6.49
C ARG A 485 12.12 19.46 -7.03
N SER A 486 12.12 18.14 -6.98
CA SER A 486 10.99 17.28 -7.30
C SER A 486 10.95 16.12 -6.32
N ILE A 487 9.77 15.63 -6.01
CA ILE A 487 9.52 14.45 -5.17
C ILE A 487 8.37 13.68 -5.79
N HIS A 488 8.39 12.35 -5.71
CA HIS A 488 7.31 11.48 -6.17
C HIS A 488 7.19 10.30 -5.21
N ASP A 489 5.99 9.76 -5.07
CA ASP A 489 5.78 8.50 -4.36
C ASP A 489 6.43 7.34 -5.12
N VAL A 490 6.67 6.22 -4.41
CA VAL A 490 6.95 4.93 -5.04
C VAL A 490 5.77 4.00 -4.77
N GLY A 491 5.05 3.67 -5.84
CA GLY A 491 3.87 2.81 -5.84
C GLY A 491 3.99 1.67 -6.86
N ALA A 492 3.01 1.57 -7.77
CA ALA A 492 2.96 0.52 -8.79
C ALA A 492 4.18 0.58 -9.72
N GLY A 493 4.78 -0.59 -9.99
CA GLY A 493 6.02 -0.70 -10.77
C GLY A 493 7.29 -0.24 -10.05
N GLY A 494 7.20 0.24 -8.81
CA GLY A 494 8.37 0.57 -7.99
C GLY A 494 9.25 1.67 -8.58
N LEU A 495 10.57 1.52 -8.43
CA LEU A 495 11.55 2.48 -8.94
C LEU A 495 11.56 2.54 -10.48
N SER A 496 11.14 1.45 -11.12
CA SER A 496 11.01 1.38 -12.58
C SER A 496 9.97 2.33 -13.17
N ASN A 497 9.00 2.78 -12.37
CA ASN A 497 8.08 3.83 -12.77
C ASN A 497 8.51 5.20 -12.22
N ALA A 498 8.76 5.27 -10.90
CA ALA A 498 8.94 6.54 -10.20
C ALA A 498 10.19 7.32 -10.64
N LEU A 499 11.33 6.65 -10.86
CA LEU A 499 12.56 7.32 -11.29
C LEU A 499 12.50 7.79 -12.75
N PRO A 500 11.99 7.00 -13.72
CA PRO A 500 11.70 7.53 -15.06
C PRO A 500 10.71 8.69 -15.06
N GLU A 501 9.65 8.65 -14.25
CA GLU A 501 8.67 9.74 -14.16
C GLU A 501 9.28 11.05 -13.66
N ILE A 502 10.16 11.00 -12.64
CA ILE A 502 10.78 12.22 -12.09
C ILE A 502 11.69 12.91 -13.11
N VAL A 503 12.49 12.15 -13.87
CA VAL A 503 13.40 12.73 -14.88
C VAL A 503 12.62 13.16 -16.11
N HIS A 504 11.64 12.38 -16.56
CA HIS A 504 10.81 12.71 -17.71
C HIS A 504 9.96 13.96 -17.45
N GLY A 505 9.34 14.07 -16.27
CA GLY A 505 8.57 15.24 -15.86
C GLY A 505 9.40 16.53 -15.82
N ALA A 506 10.71 16.42 -15.64
CA ALA A 506 11.65 17.54 -15.70
C ALA A 506 12.30 17.73 -17.09
N GLY A 507 11.94 16.95 -18.11
CA GLY A 507 12.56 17.00 -19.42
C GLY A 507 14.03 16.56 -19.43
N ARG A 508 14.38 15.59 -18.57
CA ARG A 508 15.73 15.05 -18.37
C ARG A 508 15.77 13.55 -18.66
N GLY A 509 16.97 13.03 -18.87
CA GLY A 509 17.26 11.60 -18.70
C GLY A 509 17.79 11.29 -17.30
N GLY A 510 18.14 10.03 -17.07
CA GLY A 510 18.67 9.57 -15.79
C GLY A 510 19.74 8.50 -15.97
N ARG A 511 20.82 8.61 -15.19
CA ARG A 511 21.79 7.54 -14.99
C ARG A 511 21.68 7.03 -13.57
N PHE A 512 21.51 5.72 -13.42
CA PHE A 512 21.27 5.04 -12.16
C PHE A 512 22.28 3.92 -11.94
N GLU A 513 22.56 3.61 -10.68
CA GLU A 513 23.37 2.47 -10.26
C GLU A 513 22.58 1.56 -9.33
N LEU A 514 22.30 0.35 -9.81
CA LEU A 514 21.44 -0.63 -9.15
C LEU A 514 21.93 -0.95 -7.74
N ARG A 515 23.25 -1.03 -7.52
CA ARG A 515 23.83 -1.43 -6.23
C ARG A 515 23.94 -0.29 -5.21
N ASP A 516 23.46 0.90 -5.56
CA ASP A 516 23.27 1.99 -4.60
C ASP A 516 21.84 2.02 -4.03
N ILE A 517 20.92 1.21 -4.56
CA ILE A 517 19.58 1.04 -4.00
C ILE A 517 19.68 0.29 -2.66
N PRO A 518 19.18 0.85 -1.54
CA PRO A 518 19.14 0.15 -0.27
C PRO A 518 18.32 -1.14 -0.38
N THR A 519 18.83 -2.26 0.12
CA THR A 519 18.17 -3.56 0.05
C THR A 519 18.41 -4.38 1.32
N ASP A 520 17.36 -5.02 1.82
CA ASP A 520 17.45 -6.03 2.89
C ASP A 520 17.43 -7.47 2.33
N GLU A 521 17.36 -7.61 1.00
CA GLU A 521 17.40 -8.89 0.29
C GLU A 521 18.50 -8.89 -0.79
N PRO A 522 19.75 -9.23 -0.42
CA PRO A 522 20.89 -9.16 -1.34
C PRO A 522 20.82 -10.19 -2.48
N GLY A 523 19.95 -11.19 -2.37
CA GLY A 523 19.77 -12.24 -3.38
C GLY A 523 18.91 -11.85 -4.59
N MET A 524 18.28 -10.66 -4.57
CA MET A 524 17.41 -10.21 -5.65
C MET A 524 18.16 -10.02 -6.97
N SER A 525 17.48 -10.36 -8.07
CA SER A 525 17.90 -10.07 -9.44
C SER A 525 17.77 -8.58 -9.75
N PRO A 526 18.35 -8.11 -10.87
CA PRO A 526 18.14 -6.73 -11.34
C PRO A 526 16.67 -6.34 -11.52
N VAL A 527 15.84 -7.23 -12.08
CA VAL A 527 14.41 -6.95 -12.29
C VAL A 527 13.67 -6.85 -10.96
N GLU A 528 14.00 -7.70 -9.99
CA GLU A 528 13.39 -7.67 -8.66
C GLU A 528 13.78 -6.41 -7.89
N LEU A 529 15.06 -6.01 -7.92
CA LEU A 529 15.54 -4.77 -7.27
C LEU A 529 14.91 -3.51 -7.87
N TRP A 530 14.72 -3.47 -9.18
CA TRP A 530 14.22 -2.29 -9.89
C TRP A 530 12.69 -2.18 -9.87
N CYS A 531 11.98 -3.31 -9.98
CA CYS A 531 10.52 -3.34 -10.20
C CYS A 531 9.70 -3.78 -8.97
N ASN A 532 10.31 -4.07 -7.82
CA ASN A 532 9.55 -4.36 -6.60
C ASN A 532 8.73 -3.14 -6.14
N GLU A 533 7.57 -3.41 -5.55
CA GLU A 533 6.67 -2.43 -4.97
C GLU A 533 6.79 -2.43 -3.43
N ALA A 534 8.02 -2.56 -2.93
CA ALA A 534 8.29 -2.33 -1.51
C ALA A 534 7.82 -0.93 -1.11
N GLN A 535 7.21 -0.84 0.07
CA GLN A 535 6.47 0.32 0.54
C GLN A 535 7.35 1.35 1.25
N GLU A 536 6.74 2.46 1.68
CA GLU A 536 7.40 3.52 2.46
C GLU A 536 8.62 4.13 1.74
N ARG A 537 8.53 4.31 0.42
CA ARG A 537 9.60 4.88 -0.42
C ARG A 537 9.11 6.09 -1.20
N TYR A 538 10.02 7.05 -1.34
CA TYR A 538 9.87 8.25 -2.15
C TYR A 538 11.10 8.39 -3.05
N VAL A 539 10.93 8.97 -4.22
CA VAL A 539 12.06 9.41 -5.06
C VAL A 539 12.13 10.93 -5.07
N LEU A 540 13.34 11.48 -4.99
CA LEU A 540 13.56 12.92 -4.96
C LEU A 540 14.66 13.34 -5.92
N ALA A 541 14.52 14.53 -6.50
CA ALA A 541 15.58 15.23 -7.17
C ALA A 541 16.09 16.36 -6.27
N ILE A 542 17.39 16.35 -5.98
CA ILE A 542 18.06 17.31 -5.09
C ILE A 542 19.29 17.87 -5.80
N ALA A 543 19.49 19.19 -5.74
CA ALA A 543 20.69 19.80 -6.30
C ALA A 543 21.94 19.32 -5.53
N ALA A 544 23.07 19.17 -6.19
CA ALA A 544 24.26 18.57 -5.57
C ALA A 544 24.74 19.36 -4.34
N GLU A 545 24.61 20.69 -4.38
CA GLU A 545 24.93 21.62 -3.29
C GLU A 545 23.99 21.51 -2.09
N ASP A 546 22.75 21.06 -2.29
CA ASP A 546 21.71 20.95 -1.27
C ASP A 546 21.74 19.57 -0.56
N LEU A 547 22.47 18.59 -1.13
CA LEU A 547 22.54 17.23 -0.61
C LEU A 547 23.02 17.11 0.84
N PRO A 548 24.06 17.85 1.30
CA PRO A 548 24.49 17.78 2.70
C PRO A 548 23.41 18.23 3.70
N ALA A 549 22.60 19.22 3.33
CA ALA A 549 21.50 19.69 4.18
C ALA A 549 20.39 18.63 4.27
N PHE A 550 20.08 17.96 3.15
CA PHE A 550 19.14 16.84 3.12
C PHE A 550 19.64 15.64 3.94
N ALA A 551 20.90 15.24 3.75
CA ALA A 551 21.52 14.15 4.49
C ALA A 551 21.43 14.35 6.01
N ALA A 552 21.71 15.56 6.49
CA ALA A 552 21.61 15.90 7.91
C ALA A 552 20.17 15.78 8.47
N LEU A 553 19.15 16.05 7.65
CA LEU A 553 17.75 15.80 8.04
C LEU A 553 17.48 14.30 8.15
N CYS A 554 17.88 13.51 7.16
CA CYS A 554 17.70 12.06 7.18
C CYS A 554 18.40 11.39 8.37
N GLU A 555 19.64 11.77 8.67
CA GLU A 555 20.39 11.25 9.83
C GLU A 555 19.70 11.58 11.15
N ARG A 556 19.19 12.82 11.29
CA ARG A 556 18.44 13.25 12.47
C ARG A 556 17.15 12.47 12.67
N GLU A 557 16.39 12.25 11.60
CA GLU A 557 15.12 11.50 11.67
C GLU A 557 15.32 9.99 11.59
N ARG A 558 16.57 9.54 11.39
CA ARG A 558 16.93 8.15 11.11
C ARG A 558 16.18 7.62 9.90
N ALA A 559 15.81 8.45 8.93
CA ALA A 559 15.20 8.00 7.69
C ALA A 559 16.29 7.44 6.77
N PRO A 560 16.25 6.15 6.36
CA PRO A 560 17.21 5.61 5.41
C PRO A 560 17.07 6.32 4.07
N TRP A 561 18.18 6.53 3.39
CA TRP A 561 18.19 7.18 2.08
C TRP A 561 19.45 6.79 1.31
N ALA A 562 19.41 6.93 -0.01
CA ALA A 562 20.57 6.76 -0.86
C ALA A 562 20.47 7.61 -2.13
N VAL A 563 21.61 8.12 -2.59
CA VAL A 563 21.73 8.62 -3.97
C VAL A 563 21.85 7.41 -4.88
N VAL A 564 20.89 7.21 -5.77
CA VAL A 564 20.85 6.07 -6.69
C VAL A 564 21.18 6.47 -8.13
N GLY A 565 21.33 7.76 -8.40
CA GLY A 565 21.61 8.25 -9.74
C GLY A 565 21.74 9.76 -9.84
N GLU A 566 21.76 10.24 -11.07
CA GLU A 566 21.80 11.65 -11.41
C GLU A 566 21.02 11.98 -12.69
N ALA A 567 20.48 13.20 -12.73
CA ALA A 567 19.76 13.72 -13.89
C ALA A 567 20.72 14.06 -15.04
N LEU A 568 20.40 13.59 -16.24
CA LEU A 568 21.15 13.83 -17.47
C LEU A 568 20.48 14.91 -18.32
N GLU A 569 21.27 15.56 -19.17
CA GLU A 569 20.72 16.45 -20.20
C GLU A 569 20.00 15.67 -21.31
N ALA A 570 20.62 14.61 -21.82
CA ALA A 570 20.05 13.78 -22.87
C ALA A 570 18.87 12.95 -22.33
N PRO A 571 17.76 12.78 -23.09
CA PRO A 571 16.58 12.01 -22.68
C PRO A 571 16.84 10.50 -22.77
N HIS A 572 17.77 10.02 -21.96
CA HIS A 572 18.25 8.64 -21.94
C HIS A 572 18.14 8.04 -20.54
N LEU A 573 17.70 6.79 -20.43
CA LEU A 573 17.65 6.01 -19.19
C LEU A 573 18.77 4.97 -19.23
N ALA A 574 19.71 5.10 -18.31
CA ALA A 574 20.79 4.14 -18.13
C ALA A 574 20.76 3.60 -16.70
N LEU A 575 20.70 2.28 -16.54
CA LEU A 575 20.85 1.60 -15.26
C LEU A 575 22.07 0.69 -15.35
N THR A 576 23.08 0.97 -14.55
CA THR A 576 24.28 0.14 -14.42
C THR A 576 24.17 -0.78 -13.21
N ASP A 577 24.91 -1.87 -13.22
CA ASP A 577 25.10 -2.75 -12.08
C ASP A 577 26.57 -3.08 -11.95
N ARG A 578 27.24 -2.58 -10.91
CA ARG A 578 28.68 -2.84 -10.67
C ARG A 578 29.06 -4.32 -10.50
N LEU A 579 28.09 -5.22 -10.28
CA LEU A 579 28.33 -6.67 -10.24
C LEU A 579 28.25 -7.32 -11.63
N LEU A 580 27.77 -6.58 -12.64
CA LEU A 580 27.60 -7.04 -14.00
C LEU A 580 28.55 -6.26 -14.95
N GLY A 581 28.93 -6.90 -16.05
CA GLY A 581 29.69 -6.25 -17.12
C GLY A 581 28.80 -5.55 -18.16
N ASP A 582 27.48 -5.74 -18.07
CA ASP A 582 26.47 -5.32 -19.04
C ASP A 582 25.34 -4.56 -18.31
N PRO A 583 24.93 -3.35 -18.74
CA PRO A 583 23.89 -2.58 -18.06
C PRO A 583 22.50 -3.23 -18.16
N PRO A 584 21.77 -3.37 -17.03
CA PRO A 584 20.38 -3.83 -17.07
C PRO A 584 19.41 -2.98 -17.91
N ILE A 585 19.64 -1.66 -18.05
CA ILE A 585 18.83 -0.77 -18.90
C ILE A 585 19.76 0.18 -19.64
N ASP A 586 19.56 0.28 -20.95
CA ASP A 586 20.23 1.25 -21.81
C ASP A 586 19.28 1.68 -22.95
N LEU A 587 18.38 2.62 -22.65
CA LEU A 587 17.26 2.97 -23.54
C LEU A 587 17.05 4.49 -23.67
N PRO A 588 16.69 4.98 -24.87
CA PRO A 588 16.02 6.26 -24.99
C PRO A 588 14.74 6.27 -24.15
N THR A 589 14.47 7.37 -23.44
CA THR A 589 13.33 7.50 -22.52
C THR A 589 11.99 7.20 -23.22
N ASP A 590 11.89 7.60 -24.48
CA ASP A 590 10.71 7.49 -25.33
C ASP A 590 10.34 6.05 -25.68
N VAL A 591 11.24 5.07 -25.51
CA VAL A 591 10.93 3.65 -25.70
C VAL A 591 10.04 3.12 -24.58
N ILE A 592 10.23 3.63 -23.35
CA ILE A 592 9.46 3.20 -22.17
C ILE A 592 8.23 4.08 -21.98
N LEU A 593 8.43 5.40 -22.08
CA LEU A 593 7.39 6.39 -21.82
C LEU A 593 6.64 6.82 -23.09
N GLY A 594 6.99 6.24 -24.24
CA GLY A 594 6.29 6.41 -25.51
C GLY A 594 4.80 6.12 -25.40
N LYS A 595 4.03 6.64 -26.37
CA LYS A 595 2.58 6.46 -26.41
C LYS A 595 2.25 5.32 -27.38
N PRO A 596 1.89 4.12 -26.90
CA PRO A 596 1.23 3.16 -27.78
C PRO A 596 -0.05 3.76 -28.36
N PRO A 597 -0.57 3.23 -29.48
CA PRO A 597 -1.78 3.74 -30.13
C PRO A 597 -2.92 3.92 -29.13
N ARG A 598 -3.66 5.03 -29.25
CA ARG A 598 -4.79 5.29 -28.35
C ARG A 598 -5.87 4.22 -28.57
N GLN A 599 -6.29 3.58 -27.48
CA GLN A 599 -7.37 2.60 -27.51
C GLN A 599 -8.67 3.23 -28.02
N HIS A 600 -9.41 2.49 -28.84
CA HIS A 600 -10.78 2.80 -29.23
C HIS A 600 -11.72 1.75 -28.67
N ARG A 601 -12.89 2.16 -28.17
CA ARG A 601 -13.90 1.27 -27.59
C ARG A 601 -15.25 1.50 -28.25
N ASP A 602 -15.73 0.48 -28.94
CA ASP A 602 -17.07 0.44 -29.53
C ASP A 602 -17.98 -0.41 -28.62
N VAL A 603 -19.01 0.21 -28.07
CA VAL A 603 -19.89 -0.39 -27.05
C VAL A 603 -21.35 -0.06 -27.30
N THR A 604 -22.23 -0.90 -26.78
CA THR A 604 -23.69 -0.68 -26.80
C THR A 604 -24.23 -0.57 -25.38
N ARG A 605 -25.31 0.20 -25.22
CA ARG A 605 -26.01 0.31 -23.93
C ARG A 605 -26.75 -0.99 -23.61
N ALA A 606 -26.58 -1.48 -22.39
CA ALA A 606 -27.36 -2.60 -21.88
C ALA A 606 -28.83 -2.17 -21.67
N ALA A 607 -29.74 -3.15 -21.72
CA ALA A 607 -31.15 -2.90 -21.41
C ALA A 607 -31.32 -2.50 -19.93
N PRO A 608 -32.28 -1.62 -19.60
CA PRO A 608 -32.59 -1.29 -18.21
C PRO A 608 -33.08 -2.54 -17.46
N VAL A 609 -32.56 -2.71 -16.24
CA VAL A 609 -33.02 -3.76 -15.32
C VAL A 609 -34.28 -3.29 -14.59
N ASP A 610 -35.29 -4.16 -14.44
CA ASP A 610 -36.45 -3.88 -13.60
C ASP A 610 -36.06 -3.79 -12.12
N ALA A 611 -36.29 -2.63 -11.51
CA ALA A 611 -36.02 -2.38 -10.10
C ALA A 611 -36.99 -3.09 -9.15
N GLY A 612 -38.10 -3.63 -9.67
CA GLY A 612 -39.22 -4.08 -8.88
C GLY A 612 -39.94 -2.92 -8.16
N GLY A 613 -40.95 -3.28 -7.36
CA GLY A 613 -41.66 -2.33 -6.50
C GLY A 613 -41.00 -2.14 -5.13
N PRO A 614 -41.46 -1.16 -4.33
CA PRO A 614 -41.02 -1.04 -2.93
C PRO A 614 -41.33 -2.33 -2.15
N PRO A 615 -40.54 -2.66 -1.10
CA PRO A 615 -40.77 -3.85 -0.31
C PRO A 615 -42.18 -3.85 0.27
N THR A 616 -42.92 -4.94 0.06
CA THR A 616 -44.25 -5.17 0.64
C THR A 616 -44.11 -6.00 1.92
N GLY A 617 -44.87 -5.69 2.97
CA GLY A 617 -44.85 -6.44 4.23
C GLY A 617 -45.00 -5.58 5.49
N ASP A 618 -44.77 -6.19 6.65
CA ASP A 618 -44.82 -5.53 7.95
C ASP A 618 -43.68 -4.51 8.10
N LEU A 619 -44.04 -3.24 8.30
CA LEU A 619 -43.10 -2.13 8.44
C LEU A 619 -42.12 -2.32 9.60
N ARG A 620 -42.53 -2.97 10.70
CA ARG A 620 -41.63 -3.20 11.84
C ARG A 620 -40.52 -4.19 11.48
N THR A 621 -40.86 -5.23 10.72
CA THR A 621 -39.90 -6.20 10.22
C THR A 621 -38.96 -5.57 9.19
N ILE A 622 -39.50 -4.80 8.24
CA ILE A 622 -38.70 -4.07 7.24
C ILE A 622 -37.72 -3.11 7.94
N ALA A 623 -38.19 -2.30 8.89
CA ALA A 623 -37.34 -1.39 9.65
C ALA A 623 -36.24 -2.12 10.41
N ARG A 624 -36.55 -3.28 11.02
CA ARG A 624 -35.54 -4.11 11.70
C ARG A 624 -34.48 -4.61 10.73
N HIS A 625 -34.86 -5.08 9.54
CA HIS A 625 -33.90 -5.53 8.53
C HIS A 625 -33.01 -4.38 8.04
N ILE A 626 -33.59 -3.21 7.77
CA ILE A 626 -32.82 -2.02 7.37
C ILE A 626 -31.79 -1.65 8.45
N LEU A 627 -32.18 -1.60 9.72
CA LEU A 627 -31.27 -1.28 10.83
C LEU A 627 -30.18 -2.35 11.05
N GLN A 628 -30.41 -3.58 10.58
CA GLN A 628 -29.46 -4.69 10.67
C GLN A 628 -28.57 -4.83 9.41
N LEU A 629 -28.88 -4.12 8.33
CA LEU A 629 -28.04 -4.10 7.13
C LEU A 629 -26.70 -3.42 7.50
N PRO A 630 -25.54 -4.05 7.28
CA PRO A 630 -24.24 -3.47 7.65
C PRO A 630 -24.02 -2.06 7.07
N THR A 631 -24.56 -1.78 5.88
CA THR A 631 -24.56 -0.45 5.26
C THR A 631 -25.23 0.64 6.11
N VAL A 632 -26.26 0.31 6.89
CA VAL A 632 -27.04 1.26 7.71
C VAL A 632 -26.71 1.14 9.19
N GLY A 633 -26.47 -0.07 9.70
CA GLY A 633 -26.17 -0.31 11.11
C GLY A 633 -24.97 0.46 11.64
N SER A 634 -24.80 0.48 12.96
CA SER A 634 -23.70 1.21 13.62
C SER A 634 -22.34 0.84 13.03
N LYS A 635 -21.49 1.85 12.82
CA LYS A 635 -20.14 1.71 12.30
C LYS A 635 -19.07 1.71 13.39
N GLU A 636 -19.45 1.68 14.67
CA GLU A 636 -18.54 1.82 15.81
C GLU A 636 -17.24 0.99 15.69
N PHE A 637 -17.35 -0.27 15.25
CA PHE A 637 -16.20 -1.17 15.08
C PHE A 637 -15.15 -0.70 14.06
N LEU A 638 -15.53 0.16 13.10
CA LEU A 638 -14.62 0.77 12.12
C LEU A 638 -13.98 2.07 12.64
N LEU A 639 -14.60 2.68 13.65
CA LEU A 639 -14.29 4.04 14.05
C LEU A 639 -13.38 4.06 15.27
N THR A 640 -13.67 3.23 16.28
CA THR A 640 -12.92 3.23 17.54
C THR A 640 -11.54 2.60 17.43
N ILE A 641 -11.26 1.87 16.35
CA ILE A 641 -9.96 1.27 16.06
C ILE A 641 -8.94 2.28 15.51
N GLY A 642 -9.41 3.39 14.94
CA GLY A 642 -8.57 4.46 14.38
C GLY A 642 -8.51 5.68 15.29
N ASP A 643 -7.37 6.36 15.31
CA ASP A 643 -7.18 7.64 15.99
C ASP A 643 -8.07 8.72 15.33
N ARG A 644 -8.64 9.59 16.16
CA ARG A 644 -9.53 10.69 15.75
C ARG A 644 -9.20 12.00 16.48
N SER A 645 -7.98 12.14 16.96
CA SER A 645 -7.57 13.22 17.87
C SER A 645 -6.13 13.69 17.66
N ILE A 646 -5.27 12.84 17.12
CA ILE A 646 -3.90 13.20 16.74
C ILE A 646 -3.93 14.43 15.82
N THR A 647 -2.90 15.27 15.93
CA THR A 647 -2.78 16.69 15.48
C THR A 647 -3.32 17.76 16.44
N GLY A 648 -4.32 17.45 17.27
CA GLY A 648 -4.99 18.46 18.11
C GLY A 648 -5.85 19.45 17.33
N THR A 649 -6.14 19.17 16.05
CA THR A 649 -6.94 20.05 15.17
C THR A 649 -8.27 19.45 14.74
N VAL A 650 -8.66 18.30 15.29
CA VAL A 650 -9.95 17.66 14.98
C VAL A 650 -11.09 18.40 15.69
N ALA A 651 -11.98 19.03 14.91
CA ALA A 651 -13.14 19.75 15.42
C ALA A 651 -14.43 18.90 15.37
N ARG A 652 -14.57 18.06 14.34
CA ARG A 652 -15.69 17.12 14.18
C ARG A 652 -15.18 15.76 13.73
N ASP A 653 -15.20 14.79 14.64
CA ASP A 653 -15.06 13.38 14.34
C ASP A 653 -16.45 12.71 14.15
N GLN A 654 -16.44 11.41 13.88
CA GLN A 654 -17.63 10.60 13.60
C GLN A 654 -18.58 10.48 14.81
N MET A 655 -18.06 10.60 16.05
CA MET A 655 -18.81 10.35 17.29
C MET A 655 -19.51 11.62 17.81
N VAL A 656 -20.85 11.61 17.85
CA VAL A 656 -21.66 12.81 18.14
C VAL A 656 -22.27 12.79 19.54
N GLY A 657 -22.16 13.93 20.23
CA GLY A 657 -22.84 14.24 21.47
C GLY A 657 -22.36 13.43 22.67
N ARG A 658 -22.98 13.64 23.84
CA ARG A 658 -22.56 13.02 25.11
C ARG A 658 -22.56 11.48 25.13
N TRP A 659 -23.24 10.86 24.17
CA TRP A 659 -23.31 9.41 24.02
C TRP A 659 -22.35 8.87 22.97
N GLN A 660 -21.59 9.75 22.29
CA GLN A 660 -20.60 9.37 21.30
C GLN A 660 -21.17 8.44 20.20
N ILE A 661 -22.34 8.80 19.66
CA ILE A 661 -23.03 7.99 18.65
C ILE A 661 -22.39 8.25 17.27
N PRO A 662 -22.00 7.22 16.49
CA PRO A 662 -21.26 7.39 15.24
C PRO A 662 -22.15 7.82 14.07
N VAL A 663 -22.56 9.09 14.05
CA VAL A 663 -23.56 9.63 13.09
C VAL A 663 -23.20 11.02 12.53
N ALA A 664 -21.95 11.46 12.64
CA ALA A 664 -21.56 12.71 11.98
C ALA A 664 -21.53 12.53 10.45
N ASP A 665 -22.20 13.42 9.73
CA ASP A 665 -22.26 13.40 8.25
C ASP A 665 -21.00 13.96 7.57
N VAL A 666 -20.21 14.74 8.32
CA VAL A 666 -19.03 15.46 7.82
C VAL A 666 -17.94 15.42 8.89
N ALA A 667 -16.70 15.30 8.44
CA ALA A 667 -15.54 15.52 9.30
C ALA A 667 -14.97 16.92 9.09
N VAL A 668 -14.51 17.54 10.18
CA VAL A 668 -14.00 18.92 10.18
C VAL A 668 -12.72 18.99 11.01
N THR A 669 -11.67 19.61 10.45
CA THR A 669 -10.47 20.02 11.19
C THR A 669 -10.37 21.54 11.22
N THR A 670 -9.82 22.11 12.28
CA THR A 670 -9.36 23.51 12.26
C THR A 670 -8.12 23.64 11.40
N THR A 671 -7.93 24.74 10.66
CA THR A 671 -6.78 24.92 9.76
C THR A 671 -5.47 25.04 10.55
N ASP A 672 -5.50 25.60 11.76
CA ASP A 672 -4.36 25.67 12.68
C ASP A 672 -4.80 25.41 14.14
N LEU A 673 -3.90 25.65 15.10
CA LEU A 673 -4.12 25.43 16.53
C LEU A 673 -4.73 26.65 17.26
N VAL A 674 -5.02 27.75 16.57
CA VAL A 674 -5.39 29.04 17.20
C VAL A 674 -6.69 29.60 16.65
N GLY A 675 -6.85 29.58 15.34
CA GLY A 675 -8.01 30.04 14.61
C GLY A 675 -9.17 29.04 14.61
N ASN A 676 -10.26 29.48 13.98
CA ASN A 676 -11.55 28.78 13.88
C ASN A 676 -11.97 28.50 12.43
N ARG A 677 -11.07 28.77 11.47
CA ARG A 677 -11.21 28.29 10.09
C ARG A 677 -10.87 26.81 10.02
N GLY A 678 -11.31 26.12 8.98
CA GLY A 678 -11.12 24.68 8.88
C GLY A 678 -11.33 24.10 7.50
N GLU A 679 -11.04 22.81 7.43
CA GLU A 679 -11.27 21.95 6.27
C GLU A 679 -12.42 20.98 6.57
N ALA A 680 -13.15 20.57 5.54
CA ALA A 680 -14.24 19.62 5.66
C ALA A 680 -14.12 18.50 4.63
N MET A 681 -14.53 17.29 5.03
CA MET A 681 -14.56 16.10 4.18
C MET A 681 -15.85 15.31 4.39
N ALA A 682 -16.45 14.87 3.29
CA ALA A 682 -17.65 14.05 3.25
C ALA A 682 -17.54 13.08 2.06
N VAL A 683 -18.27 11.96 2.10
CA VAL A 683 -18.28 10.97 1.03
C VAL A 683 -19.72 10.65 0.61
N GLY A 684 -19.98 10.72 -0.70
CA GLY A 684 -21.21 10.27 -1.34
C GLY A 684 -20.96 9.02 -2.19
N GLU A 685 -21.77 7.98 -1.99
CA GLU A 685 -21.71 6.78 -2.83
C GLU A 685 -23.09 6.10 -2.95
N ARG A 686 -23.38 5.51 -4.14
CA ARG A 686 -24.61 4.77 -4.36
C ARG A 686 -24.54 3.65 -5.43
N PRO A 687 -23.53 2.77 -5.41
CA PRO A 687 -23.31 1.80 -6.48
C PRO A 687 -24.47 0.85 -6.82
N PRO A 688 -25.35 0.40 -5.89
CA PRO A 688 -26.49 -0.45 -6.28
C PRO A 688 -27.45 0.22 -7.30
N VAL A 689 -27.52 1.55 -7.33
CA VAL A 689 -28.35 2.28 -8.30
C VAL A 689 -27.77 2.15 -9.71
N ALA A 690 -26.47 1.89 -9.88
CA ALA A 690 -25.83 1.84 -11.19
C ALA A 690 -26.35 0.68 -12.07
N ILE A 691 -26.94 -0.34 -11.45
CA ILE A 691 -27.56 -1.48 -12.13
C ILE A 691 -28.88 -1.07 -12.80
N LEU A 692 -29.55 -0.07 -12.24
CA LEU A 692 -30.81 0.47 -12.77
C LEU A 692 -30.53 1.65 -13.70
N ASP A 693 -29.69 2.58 -13.25
CA ASP A 693 -29.28 3.78 -13.98
C ASP A 693 -27.89 4.23 -13.49
N ALA A 694 -26.88 3.97 -14.31
CA ALA A 694 -25.50 4.37 -14.07
C ALA A 694 -25.34 5.89 -13.89
N ALA A 695 -26.08 6.70 -14.64
CA ALA A 695 -25.99 8.16 -14.55
C ALA A 695 -26.67 8.68 -13.28
N ALA A 696 -27.78 8.07 -12.83
CA ALA A 696 -28.41 8.41 -11.56
C ALA A 696 -27.51 8.04 -10.38
N SER A 697 -26.83 6.89 -10.43
CA SER A 697 -25.85 6.50 -9.42
C SER A 697 -24.75 7.55 -9.27
N ALA A 698 -24.22 8.06 -10.38
CA ALA A 698 -23.17 9.06 -10.37
C ALA A 698 -23.65 10.46 -9.92
N ARG A 699 -24.93 10.80 -10.08
CA ARG A 699 -25.51 12.06 -9.57
C ARG A 699 -25.87 12.03 -8.09
N LEU A 700 -26.13 10.83 -7.54
CA LEU A 700 -26.43 10.63 -6.12
C LEU A 700 -25.19 10.52 -5.25
N ALA A 701 -24.09 10.04 -5.85
CA ALA A 701 -22.75 10.19 -5.30
C ALA A 701 -22.35 11.67 -5.40
#